data_AF-A0A9P8TV00-F1
#
_entry.id   AF-A0A9P8TV00-F1
#
_cell.length_a   1.000
_cell.length_b   1.000
_cell.length_c   1.000
_cell.angle_alpha   90.00
_cell.angle_beta   90.00
_cell.angle_gamma   90.00
#
_symmetry.space_group_name_H-M   'P 1'
#
loop_
_entity.id
_entity.type
_entity.pdbx_description
1 polymer ?
#
loop_
_entity_poly.entity_id
_entity_poly.type
_entity_poly.pdbx_seq_one_letter_code
_entity_poly.pdbx_strand_id
1 'polypeptide(L)'
;MTPRRPELQGRRFWSGLSILSKRSYATSSFEADDERSSSDGEMSLRGSFDGDDRRPAVPAYTGHDARPTSKKELWGWYMYGFAAETYVICGIASFIPILLETLARENGVLLSNPDKPCGSSDSKTEDDGQCVVYVLGIQINTASFAMYTFSASVLLQALLVVSISCAADHGNYRKRLLLGFGWLGGISVMGFIFISKATYILGALLTIISNTSFGASFVLLNSFLPLLVRNHPEVMEAYAPGTPDVADPGLESTEDLEASMVNSTSGLLPPDDRPRSYGLKRVPTHEDITSKELQLSTHISSLGIGIGYSAALFVQCASIGILIAMENTTWAQRVVLFIVGAWWSIFTIPAAMWLRPRPGPPLTIHGRKGGASWWVYLKYAWKSLFRTIQLARRLLDITLFLGGWFLLSDAIATTSSTAVLFAKTQLHMKPWALGMINVIATMSGIFGAFGWSWISRKFGLKPHQTILVCIALFELIPIYGLMGYLPFIKQWGVIGLQQPWEMYPLAAVYGLVMGGLSSYCRSLFGELIPPGSEAAFYALYAITDKGSSVFGPAIVGAIIDKTGSIRPAFWFLAALVGFPAPLIWFINVERGKREGERLAETIEGFETGDHAREDGEEEESTRGMLADYDATEGNGHAAHRR
;
A
#
# COMPACT_ATOMS: atom_id res chain seq x y z
N MET A 1 -79.71 32.38 -16.50
CA MET A 1 -79.65 33.82 -16.82
C MET A 1 -78.22 34.32 -16.63
N THR A 2 -77.56 34.74 -17.71
CA THR A 2 -76.46 35.72 -17.67
C THR A 2 -77.05 37.11 -17.41
N PRO A 3 -76.35 38.10 -16.80
CA PRO A 3 -75.23 38.86 -17.42
C PRO A 3 -74.16 39.32 -16.39
N ARG A 4 -73.12 40.13 -16.65
CA ARG A 4 -72.27 40.43 -17.85
C ARG A 4 -70.92 40.98 -17.33
N ARG A 5 -69.86 40.82 -18.12
CA ARG A 5 -68.60 41.60 -18.08
C ARG A 5 -68.85 43.11 -18.30
N PRO A 6 -67.99 44.03 -17.85
CA PRO A 6 -66.73 44.37 -18.55
C PRO A 6 -65.53 44.48 -17.57
N GLU A 7 -64.30 44.89 -17.89
CA GLU A 7 -63.64 45.39 -19.13
C GLU A 7 -62.34 44.59 -19.44
N LEU A 8 -61.38 45.17 -20.19
CA LEU A 8 -60.01 44.71 -20.45
C LEU A 8 -59.05 45.90 -20.52
N GLN A 9 -57.96 45.92 -19.74
CA GLN A 9 -56.68 46.63 -19.97
C GLN A 9 -55.79 46.42 -18.71
N GLY A 10 -54.47 46.27 -18.76
CA GLY A 10 -53.55 46.09 -19.89
C GLY A 10 -52.08 46.24 -19.45
N ARG A 11 -51.25 45.22 -19.73
CA ARG A 11 -49.77 45.19 -19.68
C ARG A 11 -49.01 45.13 -18.32
N ARG A 12 -48.47 43.91 -18.11
CA ARG A 12 -47.03 43.55 -17.95
C ARG A 12 -46.30 43.65 -16.59
N PHE A 13 -45.82 42.45 -16.24
CA PHE A 13 -44.47 42.09 -15.74
C PHE A 13 -44.17 42.12 -14.23
N TRP A 14 -43.88 40.91 -13.72
CA TRP A 14 -42.96 40.54 -12.64
C TRP A 14 -43.28 40.98 -11.20
N SER A 15 -43.84 40.05 -10.41
CA SER A 15 -43.44 39.76 -9.01
C SER A 15 -44.30 38.61 -8.46
N GLY A 16 -43.78 37.82 -7.50
CA GLY A 16 -44.56 36.74 -6.87
C GLY A 16 -43.78 35.52 -6.37
N LEU A 17 -42.57 35.69 -5.83
CA LEU A 17 -41.77 34.58 -5.26
C LEU A 17 -41.63 34.71 -3.73
N SER A 18 -42.53 34.05 -3.02
CA SER A 18 -42.34 33.50 -1.66
C SER A 18 -43.45 32.45 -1.49
N ILE A 19 -43.20 31.22 -1.03
CA ILE A 19 -42.71 30.86 0.30
C ILE A 19 -41.60 29.80 0.20
N LEU A 20 -40.49 30.03 0.90
CA LEU A 20 -39.37 29.09 1.03
C LEU A 20 -39.40 28.44 2.42
N SER A 21 -39.47 27.10 2.50
CA SER A 21 -39.17 26.37 3.72
C SER A 21 -38.53 25.01 3.43
N LYS A 22 -37.27 24.90 3.85
CA LYS A 22 -36.53 23.67 4.22
C LYS A 22 -36.78 22.41 3.36
N ARG A 23 -35.91 22.20 2.38
CA ARG A 23 -35.47 20.85 1.98
C ARG A 23 -33.95 20.75 2.15
N SER A 24 -33.50 19.78 2.93
CA SER A 24 -32.08 19.56 3.21
C SER A 24 -31.35 19.04 1.97
N TYR A 25 -30.16 19.59 1.69
CA TYR A 25 -29.30 19.15 0.60
C TYR A 25 -28.81 17.71 0.84
N ALA A 26 -29.32 16.76 0.06
CA ALA A 26 -28.61 15.53 -0.26
C ALA A 26 -27.79 15.81 -1.53
N THR A 27 -26.46 15.93 -1.40
CA THR A 27 -25.58 16.09 -2.56
C THR A 27 -25.52 14.77 -3.32
N SER A 28 -26.02 14.81 -4.57
CA SER A 28 -26.01 13.70 -5.52
C SER A 28 -24.66 12.96 -5.54
N SER A 29 -24.72 11.66 -5.26
CA SER A 29 -23.65 10.73 -5.63
C SER A 29 -23.81 10.42 -7.12
N PHE A 30 -22.82 10.79 -7.93
CA PHE A 30 -22.72 10.33 -9.32
C PHE A 30 -22.69 8.79 -9.33
N GLU A 31 -23.79 8.20 -9.78
CA GLU A 31 -24.05 6.78 -9.73
C GLU A 31 -23.43 6.10 -10.97
N ALA A 32 -22.75 4.97 -10.78
CA ALA A 32 -21.94 4.34 -11.83
C ALA A 32 -22.73 3.35 -12.71
N ASP A 33 -24.06 3.37 -12.57
CA ASP A 33 -25.00 2.35 -13.05
C ASP A 33 -25.59 2.70 -14.42
N ASP A 34 -24.72 2.69 -15.44
CA ASP A 34 -25.09 2.69 -16.88
C ASP A 34 -25.07 1.26 -17.47
N GLU A 35 -25.49 0.26 -16.69
CA GLU A 35 -25.92 -1.05 -17.20
C GLU A 35 -27.37 -1.30 -16.78
N ARG A 36 -28.26 -0.41 -17.22
CA ARG A 36 -29.70 -0.57 -17.07
C ARG A 36 -30.30 -1.07 -18.39
N SER A 37 -30.65 -2.36 -18.45
CA SER A 37 -31.45 -2.87 -19.56
C SER A 37 -32.79 -2.15 -19.60
N SER A 38 -33.22 -1.75 -20.80
CA SER A 38 -34.33 -0.82 -20.99
C SER A 38 -35.70 -1.52 -21.03
N SER A 39 -36.28 -1.85 -19.88
CA SER A 39 -37.73 -2.06 -19.73
C SER A 39 -38.19 -2.17 -18.27
N ASP A 40 -38.51 -1.05 -17.62
CA ASP A 40 -39.30 -1.03 -16.37
C ASP A 40 -40.56 -0.17 -16.62
N GLY A 41 -41.65 -0.82 -16.99
CA GLY A 41 -43.01 -0.27 -16.90
C GLY A 41 -43.77 -1.02 -15.81
N GLU A 42 -44.46 -0.30 -14.93
CA GLU A 42 -45.19 -0.90 -13.81
C GLU A 42 -46.30 -1.86 -14.30
N MET A 43 -46.24 -3.16 -13.94
CA MET A 43 -47.44 -3.89 -13.49
C MET A 43 -47.20 -5.29 -12.87
N SER A 44 -47.89 -5.48 -11.74
CA SER A 44 -48.55 -6.71 -11.25
C SER A 44 -47.81 -8.04 -11.03
N LEU A 45 -48.03 -8.57 -9.81
CA LEU A 45 -47.89 -9.98 -9.44
C LEU A 45 -48.66 -10.93 -10.38
N ARG A 46 -47.95 -11.74 -11.17
CA ARG A 46 -48.27 -13.16 -11.37
C ARG A 46 -47.06 -13.89 -11.99
N GLY A 47 -46.80 -15.11 -11.50
CA GLY A 47 -45.61 -15.85 -11.90
C GLY A 47 -45.73 -16.52 -13.26
N SER A 48 -44.57 -16.67 -13.91
CA SER A 48 -44.26 -17.73 -14.86
C SER A 48 -42.81 -18.15 -14.59
N PHE A 49 -42.57 -19.45 -14.52
CA PHE A 49 -41.22 -20.03 -14.50
C PHE A 49 -40.59 -19.84 -15.89
N ASP A 50 -39.38 -19.31 -15.96
CA ASP A 50 -38.38 -19.66 -16.96
C ASP A 50 -36.98 -19.34 -16.41
N GLY A 51 -35.96 -20.10 -16.82
CA GLY A 51 -34.75 -20.32 -16.04
C GLY A 51 -33.61 -19.31 -16.22
N ASP A 52 -33.15 -18.73 -15.11
CA ASP A 52 -31.75 -18.43 -14.82
C ASP A 52 -31.53 -18.53 -13.30
N ASP A 53 -31.29 -19.75 -12.78
CA ASP A 53 -31.22 -20.03 -11.33
C ASP A 53 -29.87 -19.63 -10.71
N ARG A 54 -29.39 -18.44 -11.08
CA ARG A 54 -28.28 -17.74 -10.41
C ARG A 54 -28.77 -17.15 -9.08
N ARG A 55 -28.95 -18.02 -8.09
CA ARG A 55 -29.28 -17.60 -6.72
C ARG A 55 -28.25 -16.56 -6.24
N PRO A 56 -28.65 -15.31 -5.93
CA PRO A 56 -27.72 -14.37 -5.33
C PRO A 56 -27.28 -14.90 -3.97
N ALA A 57 -25.97 -14.86 -3.71
CA ALA A 57 -25.42 -15.31 -2.44
C ALA A 57 -26.11 -14.60 -1.28
N VAL A 58 -26.48 -15.37 -0.24
CA VAL A 58 -27.18 -14.83 0.94
C VAL A 58 -26.33 -13.69 1.54
N PRO A 59 -26.86 -12.47 1.67
CA PRO A 59 -26.04 -11.33 2.09
C PRO A 59 -25.61 -11.49 3.54
N ALA A 60 -24.30 -11.56 3.77
CA ALA A 60 -23.70 -11.77 5.10
C ALA A 60 -24.04 -10.68 6.13
N TYR A 61 -24.49 -9.51 5.68
CA TYR A 61 -25.02 -8.43 6.51
C TYR A 61 -25.88 -7.47 5.67
N THR A 62 -26.66 -6.62 6.33
CA THR A 62 -27.53 -5.62 5.68
C THR A 62 -26.71 -4.67 4.79
N GLY A 63 -26.96 -4.70 3.48
CA GLY A 63 -26.27 -3.87 2.49
C GLY A 63 -25.01 -4.50 1.87
N HIS A 64 -24.67 -5.76 2.18
CA HIS A 64 -23.54 -6.47 1.56
C HIS A 64 -23.68 -6.55 0.02
N ASP A 65 -22.77 -5.92 -0.72
CA ASP A 65 -22.76 -5.95 -2.19
C ASP A 65 -21.95 -7.14 -2.71
N ALA A 66 -22.65 -8.25 -2.93
CA ALA A 66 -22.11 -9.51 -3.47
C ALA A 66 -22.12 -9.58 -5.02
N ARG A 67 -22.31 -8.46 -5.73
CA ARG A 67 -22.28 -8.46 -7.21
C ARG A 67 -20.87 -8.80 -7.72
N PRO A 68 -20.73 -9.56 -8.82
CA PRO A 68 -19.41 -9.89 -9.36
C PRO A 68 -18.61 -8.63 -9.70
N THR A 69 -17.29 -8.69 -9.51
CA THR A 69 -16.33 -7.63 -9.82
C THR A 69 -16.37 -7.33 -11.31
N SER A 70 -16.78 -6.11 -11.68
CA SER A 70 -16.82 -5.69 -13.07
C SER A 70 -15.41 -5.32 -13.58
N LYS A 71 -15.14 -5.54 -14.87
CA LYS A 71 -13.94 -5.01 -15.54
C LYS A 71 -13.79 -3.49 -15.33
N LYS A 72 -14.91 -2.75 -15.33
CA LYS A 72 -14.96 -1.30 -15.04
C LYS A 72 -14.45 -0.99 -13.63
N GLU A 73 -14.89 -1.76 -12.64
CA GLU A 73 -14.48 -1.63 -11.23
C GLU A 73 -12.98 -1.91 -11.04
N LEU A 74 -12.45 -2.95 -11.70
CA LEU A 74 -11.03 -3.28 -11.71
C LEU A 74 -10.18 -2.18 -12.37
N TRP A 75 -10.63 -1.61 -13.49
CA TRP A 75 -10.00 -0.43 -14.09
C TRP A 75 -10.05 0.79 -13.17
N GLY A 76 -11.12 0.96 -12.38
CA GLY A 76 -11.20 2.00 -11.35
C GLY A 76 -10.10 1.85 -10.27
N TRP A 77 -9.79 0.62 -9.87
CA TRP A 77 -8.70 0.31 -8.95
C TRP A 77 -7.32 0.59 -9.58
N TYR A 78 -7.08 0.11 -10.81
CA TYR A 78 -5.83 0.38 -11.54
C TYR A 78 -5.59 1.89 -11.79
N MET A 79 -6.63 2.65 -12.14
CA MET A 79 -6.51 4.09 -12.39
C MET A 79 -6.13 4.88 -11.14
N TYR A 80 -6.51 4.41 -9.94
CA TYR A 80 -6.03 5.04 -8.71
C TYR A 80 -4.53 4.76 -8.47
N GLY A 81 -4.05 3.53 -8.72
CA GLY A 81 -2.62 3.21 -8.66
C GLY A 81 -1.80 4.06 -9.64
N PHE A 82 -2.28 4.15 -10.89
CA PHE A 82 -1.75 5.02 -11.96
C PHE A 82 -1.68 6.51 -11.57
N ALA A 83 -2.59 6.97 -10.69
CA ALA A 83 -2.60 8.33 -10.18
C ALA A 83 -1.59 8.52 -9.03
N ALA A 84 -1.57 7.60 -8.06
CA ALA A 84 -0.89 7.76 -6.78
C ALA A 84 0.60 7.39 -6.81
N GLU A 85 1.01 6.35 -7.56
CA GLU A 85 2.42 5.93 -7.67
C GLU A 85 3.31 7.04 -8.27
N THR A 86 2.76 7.78 -9.23
CA THR A 86 3.40 8.98 -9.81
C THR A 86 3.80 10.02 -8.75
N TYR A 87 2.98 10.22 -7.71
CA TYR A 87 3.31 11.15 -6.63
C TYR A 87 4.46 10.65 -5.73
N VAL A 88 4.55 9.34 -5.48
CA VAL A 88 5.64 8.76 -4.68
C VAL A 88 6.97 8.96 -5.40
N ILE A 89 7.04 8.56 -6.66
CA ILE A 89 8.29 8.53 -7.44
C ILE A 89 8.72 9.94 -7.87
N CYS A 90 7.79 10.76 -8.39
CA CYS A 90 8.12 12.11 -8.87
C CYS A 90 8.11 13.15 -7.74
N GLY A 91 7.15 13.07 -6.82
CA GLY A 91 7.00 14.02 -5.71
C GLY A 91 7.98 13.73 -4.58
N ILE A 92 7.68 12.72 -3.77
CA ILE A 92 8.39 12.39 -2.53
C ILE A 92 9.84 11.96 -2.79
N ALA A 93 10.07 11.02 -3.70
CA ALA A 93 11.39 10.45 -3.95
C ALA A 93 12.29 11.35 -4.83
N SER A 94 11.77 12.42 -5.41
CA SER A 94 12.51 13.29 -6.34
C SER A 94 12.43 14.77 -5.99
N PHE A 95 11.34 15.46 -6.34
CA PHE A 95 11.36 16.93 -6.41
C PHE A 95 11.06 17.65 -5.09
N ILE A 96 10.28 17.05 -4.18
CA ILE A 96 9.95 17.68 -2.89
C ILE A 96 11.19 17.87 -1.99
N PRO A 97 12.07 16.87 -1.75
CA PRO A 97 13.26 17.06 -0.92
C PRO A 97 14.17 18.18 -1.44
N ILE A 98 14.38 18.21 -2.77
CA ILE A 98 15.23 19.21 -3.44
C ILE A 98 14.64 20.62 -3.27
N LEU A 99 13.33 20.77 -3.49
CA LEU A 99 12.66 22.06 -3.39
C LEU A 99 12.61 22.57 -1.94
N LEU A 100 12.40 21.69 -0.95
CA LEU A 100 12.45 22.06 0.47
C LEU A 100 13.86 22.51 0.89
N GLU A 101 14.92 21.79 0.49
CA GLU A 101 16.31 22.21 0.76
C GLU A 101 16.62 23.56 0.11
N THR A 102 16.25 23.73 -1.16
CA THR A 102 16.53 24.96 -1.91
C THR A 102 15.77 26.16 -1.32
N LEU A 103 14.49 25.99 -0.95
CA LEU A 103 13.68 27.02 -0.29
C LEU A 103 14.20 27.35 1.12
N ALA A 104 14.65 26.36 1.88
CA ALA A 104 15.30 26.60 3.18
C ALA A 104 16.59 27.41 2.97
N ARG A 105 17.42 27.03 2.00
CA ARG A 105 18.69 27.69 1.70
C ARG A 105 18.52 29.14 1.22
N GLU A 106 17.51 29.42 0.39
CA GLU A 106 17.17 30.79 -0.05
C GLU A 106 16.81 31.75 1.12
N ASN A 107 16.46 31.22 2.30
CA ASN A 107 16.22 31.99 3.53
C ASN A 107 17.25 31.69 4.64
N GLY A 108 18.26 30.87 4.35
CA GLY A 108 19.28 30.46 5.31
C GLY A 108 20.41 31.48 5.42
N VAL A 109 21.05 31.50 6.59
CA VAL A 109 22.24 32.30 6.86
C VAL A 109 23.43 31.39 7.11
N LEU A 110 24.63 31.89 6.82
CA LEU A 110 25.88 31.19 7.11
C LEU A 110 26.13 31.14 8.62
N LEU A 111 26.39 29.94 9.16
CA LEU A 111 26.72 29.75 10.57
C LEU A 111 28.00 30.51 10.99
N SER A 112 28.92 30.72 10.04
CA SER A 112 30.15 31.49 10.24
C SER A 112 29.94 33.01 10.25
N ASN A 113 28.86 33.51 9.66
CA ASN A 113 28.49 34.92 9.69
C ASN A 113 26.96 35.07 9.51
N PRO A 114 26.18 35.26 10.61
CA PRO A 114 24.72 35.32 10.57
C PRO A 114 24.13 36.42 9.68
N ASP A 115 24.89 37.45 9.31
CA ASP A 115 24.43 38.53 8.43
C ASP A 115 24.57 38.20 6.94
N LYS A 116 25.25 37.10 6.58
CA LYS A 116 25.41 36.66 5.18
C LYS A 116 24.37 35.59 4.80
N PRO A 117 23.51 35.84 3.79
CA PRO A 117 22.60 34.82 3.28
C PRO A 117 23.35 33.75 2.48
N CYS A 118 22.86 32.51 2.53
CA CYS A 118 23.52 31.31 1.98
C CYS A 118 23.54 31.14 0.45
N GLY A 119 22.97 32.10 -0.30
CA GLY A 119 22.88 32.07 -1.75
C GLY A 119 22.07 30.87 -2.30
N SER A 120 22.11 30.69 -3.62
CA SER A 120 21.58 29.48 -4.26
C SER A 120 22.57 28.32 -4.09
N SER A 121 22.10 27.07 -4.24
CA SER A 121 22.98 25.89 -4.11
C SER A 121 24.09 25.80 -5.19
N ASP A 122 24.06 26.67 -6.20
CA ASP A 122 25.06 26.77 -7.26
C ASP A 122 26.21 27.74 -6.93
N SER A 123 26.08 28.57 -5.88
CA SER A 123 27.11 29.53 -5.44
C SER A 123 27.96 29.05 -4.26
N LYS A 124 27.87 27.77 -3.89
CA LYS A 124 28.59 27.20 -2.74
C LYS A 124 30.09 27.08 -3.07
N THR A 125 30.91 27.85 -2.39
CA THR A 125 32.37 27.70 -2.36
C THR A 125 32.79 26.76 -1.22
N GLU A 126 34.00 26.21 -1.24
CA GLU A 126 34.48 25.32 -0.15
C GLU A 126 34.62 26.06 1.21
N ASP A 127 34.73 27.39 1.19
CA ASP A 127 34.73 28.26 2.37
C ASP A 127 33.32 28.58 2.92
N ASP A 128 32.25 28.27 2.18
CA ASP A 128 30.89 28.44 2.68
C ASP A 128 30.56 27.36 3.71
N GLY A 129 30.60 27.76 4.98
CA GLY A 129 30.26 26.93 6.13
C GLY A 129 28.79 26.48 6.16
N GLN A 130 28.36 25.93 7.30
CA GLN A 130 27.01 25.39 7.43
C GLN A 130 25.93 26.44 7.15
N CYS A 131 24.95 26.09 6.33
CA CYS A 131 23.77 26.92 6.10
C CYS A 131 22.65 26.54 7.06
N VAL A 132 22.21 27.50 7.87
CA VAL A 132 21.20 27.30 8.92
C VAL A 132 19.97 28.18 8.70
N VAL A 133 18.81 27.61 9.01
CA VAL A 133 17.52 28.31 9.10
C VAL A 133 17.04 28.32 10.55
N TYR A 134 16.36 29.39 10.92
CA TYR A 134 15.73 29.51 12.23
C TYR A 134 14.26 29.11 12.13
N VAL A 135 13.92 27.92 12.63
CA VAL A 135 12.54 27.43 12.70
C VAL A 135 12.10 27.49 14.16
N LEU A 136 11.11 28.35 14.47
CA LEU A 136 10.61 28.58 15.84
C LEU A 136 11.72 28.94 16.87
N GLY A 137 12.80 29.57 16.41
CA GLY A 137 13.97 29.92 17.24
C GLY A 137 15.05 28.83 17.34
N ILE A 138 14.82 27.64 16.79
CA ILE A 138 15.79 26.54 16.75
C ILE A 138 16.62 26.67 15.46
N GLN A 139 17.94 26.56 15.59
CA GLN A 139 18.88 26.48 14.46
C GLN A 139 18.83 25.08 13.85
N ILE A 140 18.51 24.98 12.56
CA ILE A 140 18.43 23.73 11.80
C ILE A 140 19.19 23.91 10.48
N ASN A 141 19.99 22.91 10.07
CA ASN A 141 20.67 22.96 8.77
C ASN A 141 19.66 22.83 7.61
N THR A 142 19.87 23.54 6.50
CA THR A 142 18.94 23.56 5.35
C THR A 142 18.67 22.17 4.77
N ALA A 143 19.65 21.27 4.84
CA ALA A 143 19.51 19.88 4.43
C ALA A 143 18.70 19.05 5.46
N SER A 144 18.92 19.27 6.76
CA SER A 144 18.16 18.61 7.84
C SER A 144 16.69 19.01 7.85
N PHE A 145 16.37 20.26 7.47
CA PHE A 145 14.98 20.73 7.38
C PHE A 145 14.09 19.85 6.48
N ALA A 146 14.61 19.43 5.31
CA ALA A 146 13.92 18.49 4.44
C ALA A 146 13.74 17.13 5.13
N MET A 147 14.80 16.58 5.73
CA MET A 147 14.79 15.29 6.41
C MET A 147 13.83 15.22 7.60
N TYR A 148 13.80 16.24 8.46
CA TYR A 148 12.84 16.35 9.57
C TYR A 148 11.40 16.50 9.06
N THR A 149 11.19 17.22 7.95
CA THR A 149 9.87 17.31 7.31
C THR A 149 9.39 15.93 6.85
N PHE A 150 10.27 15.12 6.25
CA PHE A 150 9.92 13.74 5.88
C PHE A 150 9.62 12.87 7.09
N SER A 151 10.49 12.84 8.10
CA SER A 151 10.25 12.09 9.34
C SER A 151 8.91 12.47 9.99
N ALA A 152 8.62 13.77 10.18
CA ALA A 152 7.36 14.24 10.72
C ALA A 152 6.14 13.84 9.86
N SER A 153 6.28 13.86 8.53
CA SER A 153 5.23 13.45 7.61
C SER A 153 4.91 11.96 7.70
N VAL A 154 5.93 11.11 7.80
CA VAL A 154 5.78 9.66 7.93
C VAL A 154 5.22 9.29 9.30
N LEU A 155 5.62 10.01 10.37
CA LEU A 155 5.07 9.79 11.71
C LEU A 155 3.56 10.09 11.74
N LEU A 156 3.15 11.24 11.17
CA LEU A 156 1.73 11.60 11.08
C LEU A 156 0.96 10.62 10.17
N GLN A 157 1.56 10.20 9.07
CA GLN A 157 1.03 9.15 8.19
C GLN A 157 0.76 7.85 8.94
N ALA A 158 1.74 7.32 9.69
CA ALA A 158 1.59 6.08 10.43
C ALA A 158 0.47 6.18 11.50
N LEU A 159 0.45 7.27 12.27
CA LEU A 159 -0.61 7.53 13.27
C LEU A 159 -2.00 7.64 12.63
N LEU A 160 -2.11 8.33 11.49
CA LEU A 160 -3.38 8.52 10.79
C LEU A 160 -3.87 7.24 10.10
N VAL A 161 -2.98 6.44 9.51
CA VAL A 161 -3.28 5.12 8.95
C VAL A 161 -3.89 4.22 10.03
N VAL A 162 -3.18 4.00 11.14
CA VAL A 162 -3.66 3.17 12.26
C VAL A 162 -5.01 3.67 12.78
N SER A 163 -5.19 4.99 12.86
CA SER A 163 -6.43 5.61 13.35
C SER A 163 -7.64 5.41 12.44
N ILE A 164 -7.42 5.15 11.14
CA ILE A 164 -8.48 5.10 10.12
C ILE A 164 -8.74 3.68 9.61
N SER A 165 -7.79 2.74 9.73
CA SER A 165 -7.96 1.35 9.25
C SER A 165 -9.31 0.74 9.61
N CYS A 166 -9.70 0.69 10.89
CA CYS A 166 -10.99 0.11 11.25
C CYS A 166 -12.21 0.98 10.87
N ALA A 167 -12.05 2.30 10.67
CA ALA A 167 -13.13 3.12 10.11
C ALA A 167 -13.37 2.81 8.62
N ALA A 168 -12.35 2.31 7.92
CA ALA A 168 -12.44 1.86 6.53
C ALA A 168 -13.12 0.50 6.34
N ASP A 169 -13.17 -0.32 7.39
CA ASP A 169 -13.74 -1.67 7.34
C ASP A 169 -15.24 -1.73 7.63
N HIS A 170 -15.87 -0.60 7.94
CA HIS A 170 -17.28 -0.55 8.32
C HIS A 170 -18.07 0.45 7.46
N GLY A 171 -19.20 -0.01 6.90
CA GLY A 171 -20.08 0.81 6.07
C GLY A 171 -19.40 1.39 4.81
N ASN A 172 -19.93 2.50 4.32
CA ASN A 172 -19.53 3.14 3.05
C ASN A 172 -18.30 4.08 3.16
N TYR A 173 -17.58 4.07 4.29
CA TYR A 173 -16.50 5.04 4.51
C TYR A 173 -15.25 4.77 3.66
N ARG A 174 -14.97 3.52 3.29
CA ARG A 174 -13.76 3.12 2.53
C ARG A 174 -13.52 3.93 1.26
N LYS A 175 -14.49 3.91 0.31
CA LYS A 175 -14.40 4.69 -0.95
C LYS A 175 -14.34 6.19 -0.68
N ARG A 176 -15.15 6.68 0.28
CA ARG A 176 -15.22 8.11 0.60
C ARG A 176 -13.91 8.65 1.17
N LEU A 177 -13.25 7.88 2.04
CA LEU A 177 -11.94 8.21 2.61
C LEU A 177 -10.84 8.10 1.56
N LEU A 178 -10.83 7.04 0.74
CA LEU A 178 -9.86 6.85 -0.35
C LEU A 178 -9.82 8.08 -1.28
N LEU A 179 -11.00 8.50 -1.75
CA LEU A 179 -11.13 9.68 -2.60
C LEU A 179 -10.80 10.96 -1.83
N GLY A 180 -11.34 11.13 -0.61
CA GLY A 180 -11.09 12.31 0.21
C GLY A 180 -9.60 12.59 0.43
N PHE A 181 -8.81 11.56 0.75
CA PHE A 181 -7.37 11.68 0.86
C PHE A 181 -6.67 11.84 -0.50
N GLY A 182 -7.12 11.15 -1.56
CA GLY A 182 -6.57 11.37 -2.91
C GLY A 182 -6.68 12.82 -3.38
N TRP A 183 -7.86 13.43 -3.24
CA TRP A 183 -8.07 14.84 -3.58
C TRP A 183 -7.33 15.80 -2.65
N LEU A 184 -7.35 15.56 -1.32
CA LEU A 184 -6.62 16.39 -0.36
C LEU A 184 -5.11 16.38 -0.65
N GLY A 185 -4.56 15.20 -0.93
CA GLY A 185 -3.17 15.02 -1.31
C GLY A 185 -2.83 15.72 -2.62
N GLY A 186 -3.55 15.42 -3.70
CA GLY A 186 -3.33 16.03 -5.02
C GLY A 186 -3.41 17.56 -5.01
N ILE A 187 -4.43 18.13 -4.35
CA ILE A 187 -4.59 19.58 -4.18
C ILE A 187 -3.45 20.18 -3.34
N SER A 188 -3.00 19.48 -2.29
CA SER A 188 -1.84 19.94 -1.48
C SER A 188 -0.56 20.00 -2.29
N VAL A 189 -0.35 19.04 -3.21
CA VAL A 189 0.80 19.04 -4.14
C VAL A 189 0.66 20.16 -5.18
N MET A 190 -0.54 20.40 -5.72
CA MET A 190 -0.80 21.57 -6.58
C MET A 190 -0.54 22.90 -5.86
N GLY A 191 -0.77 22.96 -4.55
CA GLY A 191 -0.49 24.12 -3.69
C GLY A 191 0.97 24.59 -3.71
N PHE A 192 1.92 23.76 -4.12
CA PHE A 192 3.34 24.16 -4.24
C PHE A 192 3.58 25.30 -5.22
N ILE A 193 2.66 25.56 -6.16
CA ILE A 193 2.76 26.68 -7.10
C ILE A 193 2.73 28.06 -6.40
N PHE A 194 2.06 28.15 -5.25
CA PHE A 194 1.94 29.38 -4.45
C PHE A 194 3.06 29.57 -3.42
N ILE A 195 3.97 28.59 -3.27
CA ILE A 195 5.09 28.72 -2.36
C ILE A 195 6.08 29.73 -2.93
N SER A 196 6.60 30.58 -2.06
CA SER A 196 7.70 31.51 -2.30
C SER A 196 8.78 31.29 -1.25
N LYS A 197 9.94 31.93 -1.39
CA LYS A 197 10.98 31.91 -0.34
C LYS A 197 10.43 32.27 1.04
N ALA A 198 9.64 33.34 1.14
CA ALA A 198 9.06 33.79 2.42
C ALA A 198 8.07 32.80 3.06
N THR A 199 7.55 31.83 2.30
CA THR A 199 6.55 30.85 2.75
C THR A 199 7.09 29.42 2.79
N TYR A 200 8.40 29.22 2.94
CA TYR A 200 9.03 27.87 2.93
C TYR A 200 8.42 26.89 3.97
N ILE A 201 8.01 27.38 5.15
CA ILE A 201 7.32 26.58 6.18
C ILE A 201 5.99 26.01 5.67
N LEU A 202 5.25 26.74 4.84
CA LEU A 202 4.03 26.24 4.21
C LEU A 202 4.34 25.06 3.27
N GLY A 203 5.51 25.04 2.62
CA GLY A 203 5.97 23.90 1.83
C GLY A 203 6.19 22.64 2.66
N ALA A 204 6.73 22.77 3.88
CA ALA A 204 6.84 21.65 4.80
C ALA A 204 5.46 21.14 5.25
N LEU A 205 4.53 22.04 5.58
CA LEU A 205 3.15 21.67 5.91
C LEU A 205 2.41 20.96 4.75
N LEU A 206 2.54 21.47 3.52
CA LEU A 206 1.98 20.83 2.33
C LEU A 206 2.62 19.47 2.03
N THR A 207 3.92 19.31 2.32
CA THR A 207 4.61 18.00 2.26
C THR A 207 4.01 17.02 3.27
N ILE A 208 3.83 17.46 4.52
CA ILE A 208 3.24 16.65 5.59
C ILE A 208 1.81 16.21 5.22
N ILE A 209 0.97 17.13 4.76
CA ILE A 209 -0.41 16.82 4.37
C ILE A 209 -0.45 15.87 3.16
N SER A 210 0.35 16.13 2.12
CA SER A 210 0.34 15.31 0.89
C SER A 210 0.85 13.89 1.14
N ASN A 211 1.95 13.70 1.88
CA ASN A 211 2.45 12.36 2.19
C ASN A 211 1.52 11.60 3.15
N THR A 212 1.01 12.26 4.19
CA THR A 212 0.00 11.68 5.10
C THR A 212 -1.24 11.20 4.33
N SER A 213 -1.71 12.03 3.39
CA SER A 213 -2.87 11.70 2.55
C SER A 213 -2.58 10.56 1.58
N PHE A 214 -1.38 10.52 0.97
CA PHE A 214 -0.95 9.41 0.11
C PHE A 214 -0.92 8.09 0.89
N GLY A 215 -0.29 8.06 2.06
CA GLY A 215 -0.20 6.83 2.85
C GLY A 215 -1.57 6.31 3.29
N ALA A 216 -2.46 7.22 3.71
CA ALA A 216 -3.84 6.88 4.04
C ALA A 216 -4.59 6.30 2.84
N SER A 217 -4.54 6.99 1.69
CA SER A 217 -5.26 6.56 0.49
C SER A 217 -4.69 5.26 -0.09
N PHE A 218 -3.38 5.04 -0.04
CA PHE A 218 -2.76 3.82 -0.53
C PHE A 218 -3.09 2.60 0.34
N VAL A 219 -3.19 2.74 1.66
CA VAL A 219 -3.68 1.65 2.54
C VAL A 219 -5.14 1.35 2.25
N LEU A 220 -5.97 2.38 2.05
CA LEU A 220 -7.38 2.22 1.66
C LEU A 220 -7.52 1.53 0.30
N LEU A 221 -6.68 1.86 -0.68
CA LEU A 221 -6.63 1.19 -1.99
C LEU A 221 -6.34 -0.31 -1.86
N ASN A 222 -5.32 -0.66 -1.07
CA ASN A 222 -4.92 -2.06 -0.86
C ASN A 222 -6.03 -2.86 -0.14
N SER A 223 -6.82 -2.23 0.73
CA SER A 223 -7.96 -2.89 1.37
C SER A 223 -9.08 -3.32 0.41
N PHE A 224 -9.16 -2.74 -0.80
CA PHE A 224 -10.09 -3.20 -1.84
C PHE A 224 -9.65 -4.49 -2.53
N LEU A 225 -8.34 -4.79 -2.60
CA LEU A 225 -7.83 -5.93 -3.37
C LEU A 225 -8.45 -7.27 -2.94
N PRO A 226 -8.53 -7.64 -1.64
CA PRO A 226 -9.21 -8.87 -1.21
C PRO A 226 -10.71 -8.91 -1.58
N LEU A 227 -11.40 -7.77 -1.55
CA LEU A 227 -12.82 -7.70 -1.93
C LEU A 227 -13.01 -7.88 -3.45
N LEU A 228 -12.10 -7.36 -4.26
CA LEU A 228 -12.15 -7.50 -5.72
C LEU A 228 -11.89 -8.95 -6.14
N VAL A 229 -10.96 -9.63 -5.45
CA VAL A 229 -10.61 -11.05 -5.66
C VAL A 229 -11.76 -11.97 -5.23
N ARG A 230 -12.27 -11.82 -4.00
CA ARG A 230 -13.36 -12.68 -3.47
C ARG A 230 -14.65 -12.61 -4.31
N ASN A 231 -14.94 -11.45 -4.90
CA ASN A 231 -16.09 -11.26 -5.80
C ASN A 231 -15.72 -11.41 -7.29
N HIS A 232 -14.53 -11.92 -7.64
CA HIS A 232 -14.16 -12.13 -9.04
C HIS A 232 -14.93 -13.33 -9.63
N PRO A 233 -15.43 -13.27 -10.89
CA PRO A 233 -16.20 -14.37 -11.47
C PRO A 233 -15.52 -15.75 -11.36
N GLU A 234 -14.24 -15.84 -11.72
CA GLU A 234 -13.43 -17.08 -11.65
C GLU A 234 -13.33 -17.68 -10.23
N VAL A 235 -13.38 -16.84 -9.20
CA VAL A 235 -13.34 -17.25 -7.80
C VAL A 235 -14.74 -17.66 -7.34
N MET A 236 -15.77 -16.88 -7.68
CA MET A 236 -17.17 -17.22 -7.39
C MET A 236 -17.59 -18.53 -8.06
N GLU A 237 -17.12 -18.81 -9.28
CA GLU A 237 -17.29 -20.09 -9.99
C GLU A 237 -16.57 -21.25 -9.29
N ALA A 238 -15.46 -21.00 -8.59
CA ALA A 238 -14.78 -22.01 -7.78
C ALA A 238 -15.48 -22.28 -6.44
N TYR A 239 -16.20 -21.30 -5.88
CA TYR A 239 -17.07 -21.48 -4.70
C TYR A 239 -18.44 -22.07 -5.05
N ALA A 240 -18.90 -21.97 -6.30
CA ALA A 240 -20.17 -22.54 -6.72
C ALA A 240 -20.12 -24.07 -6.52
N PRO A 241 -20.96 -24.65 -5.64
CA PRO A 241 -21.03 -26.10 -5.52
C PRO A 241 -21.51 -26.62 -6.88
N GLY A 242 -20.67 -27.40 -7.54
CA GLY A 242 -20.98 -27.97 -8.84
C GLY A 242 -22.25 -28.79 -8.74
N THR A 243 -23.36 -28.23 -9.21
CA THR A 243 -24.59 -28.98 -9.45
C THR A 243 -24.21 -30.13 -10.38
N PRO A 244 -24.64 -31.38 -10.10
CA PRO A 244 -24.47 -32.46 -11.05
C PRO A 244 -25.32 -32.10 -12.26
N ASP A 245 -24.68 -31.60 -13.33
CA ASP A 245 -25.34 -31.34 -14.59
C ASP A 245 -26.00 -32.63 -15.05
N VAL A 246 -27.33 -32.68 -14.96
CA VAL A 246 -28.13 -33.72 -15.57
C VAL A 246 -27.98 -33.50 -17.07
N ALA A 247 -27.08 -34.27 -17.67
CA ALA A 247 -26.66 -34.09 -19.05
C ALA A 247 -27.88 -33.95 -19.98
N ASP A 248 -27.95 -32.81 -20.68
CA ASP A 248 -28.95 -32.54 -21.70
C ASP A 248 -28.73 -33.53 -22.86
N PRO A 249 -29.67 -34.46 -23.13
CA PRO A 249 -29.48 -35.52 -24.11
C PRO A 249 -29.82 -34.99 -25.51
N GLY A 250 -29.03 -34.03 -26.00
CA GLY A 250 -29.51 -33.12 -27.05
C GLY A 250 -28.50 -32.55 -28.04
N LEU A 251 -27.29 -33.09 -28.19
CA LEU A 251 -26.39 -32.78 -29.32
C LEU A 251 -25.35 -33.89 -29.54
N GLU A 252 -25.63 -34.78 -30.49
CA GLU A 252 -24.63 -35.72 -31.01
C GLU A 252 -23.65 -34.98 -31.94
N SER A 253 -22.36 -35.14 -31.70
CA SER A 253 -21.33 -34.97 -32.73
C SER A 253 -20.51 -36.27 -32.80
N THR A 254 -20.78 -37.06 -33.82
CA THR A 254 -20.05 -38.29 -34.16
C THR A 254 -18.62 -37.97 -34.56
N GLU A 255 -17.66 -38.72 -33.99
CA GLU A 255 -16.62 -39.49 -34.69
C GLU A 255 -15.51 -39.85 -33.69
N ASP A 256 -15.38 -41.15 -33.36
CA ASP A 256 -14.12 -41.89 -33.32
C ASP A 256 -14.37 -43.33 -32.83
N LEU A 257 -14.22 -44.28 -33.76
CA LEU A 257 -14.18 -45.71 -33.50
C LEU A 257 -12.72 -46.12 -33.28
N GLU A 258 -12.42 -46.95 -32.28
CA GLU A 258 -11.92 -48.34 -32.50
C GLU A 258 -11.48 -49.08 -31.22
N ALA A 259 -11.65 -50.41 -31.27
CA ALA A 259 -10.91 -51.48 -30.58
C ALA A 259 -10.76 -51.48 -29.03
N SER A 260 -11.36 -52.49 -28.39
CA SER A 260 -10.67 -53.78 -28.18
C SER A 260 -11.57 -54.85 -27.55
N MET A 261 -11.11 -56.10 -27.53
CA MET A 261 -11.95 -57.31 -27.49
C MET A 261 -12.23 -57.89 -26.10
N VAL A 262 -13.44 -58.45 -26.01
CA VAL A 262 -13.95 -59.48 -25.10
C VAL A 262 -12.89 -60.43 -24.51
N ASN A 263 -12.97 -60.68 -23.20
CA ASN A 263 -12.70 -62.02 -22.68
C ASN A 263 -13.63 -62.34 -21.49
N SER A 264 -14.26 -63.51 -21.51
CA SER A 264 -15.42 -63.82 -20.64
C SER A 264 -15.14 -64.95 -19.66
N THR A 265 -14.98 -64.64 -18.37
CA THR A 265 -15.15 -65.62 -17.26
C THR A 265 -15.46 -64.92 -15.94
N SER A 266 -16.75 -64.65 -15.64
CA SER A 266 -17.33 -64.66 -14.27
C SER A 266 -18.79 -64.16 -14.24
N GLY A 267 -19.67 -64.87 -13.53
CA GLY A 267 -20.82 -64.31 -12.81
C GLY A 267 -22.05 -63.84 -13.62
N LEU A 268 -23.19 -64.50 -13.39
CA LEU A 268 -24.51 -64.06 -13.87
C LEU A 268 -24.96 -62.76 -13.16
N LEU A 269 -24.97 -61.65 -13.90
CA LEU A 269 -25.81 -60.47 -13.66
C LEU A 269 -26.39 -60.00 -15.00
N PRO A 270 -27.58 -59.37 -15.03
CA PRO A 270 -28.18 -58.86 -16.27
C PRO A 270 -27.33 -57.72 -16.88
N PRO A 271 -27.32 -57.56 -18.21
CA PRO A 271 -26.50 -56.56 -18.88
C PRO A 271 -27.15 -55.18 -18.78
N ASP A 272 -26.85 -54.44 -17.71
CA ASP A 272 -27.17 -53.02 -17.58
C ASP A 272 -25.98 -52.19 -18.11
N ASP A 273 -25.73 -52.31 -19.42
CA ASP A 273 -24.63 -51.64 -20.12
C ASP A 273 -24.90 -50.13 -20.25
N ARG A 274 -24.52 -49.37 -19.21
CA ARG A 274 -23.52 -48.29 -19.34
C ARG A 274 -22.80 -48.12 -17.99
N PRO A 275 -21.46 -48.16 -17.93
CA PRO A 275 -20.77 -47.49 -16.84
C PRO A 275 -20.99 -45.98 -17.02
N ARG A 276 -22.04 -45.45 -16.38
CA ARG A 276 -22.06 -44.03 -16.01
C ARG A 276 -20.88 -43.84 -15.06
N SER A 277 -19.74 -43.49 -15.64
CA SER A 277 -18.69 -42.77 -14.94
C SER A 277 -19.29 -41.46 -14.49
N TYR A 278 -19.98 -41.51 -13.34
CA TYR A 278 -20.12 -40.36 -12.47
C TYR A 278 -18.71 -40.02 -12.04
N GLY A 279 -18.00 -39.29 -12.90
CA GLY A 279 -16.74 -38.68 -12.56
C GLY A 279 -17.02 -37.81 -11.37
N LEU A 280 -16.65 -38.29 -10.18
CA LEU A 280 -16.75 -37.56 -8.92
C LEU A 280 -15.85 -36.34 -9.07
N LYS A 281 -16.45 -35.25 -9.57
CA LYS A 281 -15.78 -33.98 -9.82
C LYS A 281 -15.35 -33.49 -8.44
N ARG A 282 -14.06 -33.65 -8.14
CA ARG A 282 -13.47 -33.32 -6.83
C ARG A 282 -14.00 -31.97 -6.40
N VAL A 283 -14.77 -31.95 -5.31
CA VAL A 283 -15.17 -30.68 -4.68
C VAL A 283 -13.86 -29.96 -4.35
N PRO A 284 -13.65 -28.72 -4.86
CA PRO A 284 -12.40 -28.02 -4.63
C PRO A 284 -12.18 -27.88 -3.13
N THR A 285 -11.02 -28.34 -2.66
CA THR A 285 -10.64 -28.26 -1.25
C THR A 285 -10.49 -26.78 -0.88
N HIS A 286 -10.70 -26.40 0.38
CA HIS A 286 -10.56 -24.99 0.79
C HIS A 286 -9.20 -24.41 0.37
N GLU A 287 -8.14 -25.20 0.49
CA GLU A 287 -6.78 -24.93 0.00
C GLU A 287 -6.68 -24.62 -1.50
N ASP A 288 -7.43 -25.34 -2.36
CA ASP A 288 -7.45 -25.11 -3.81
C ASP A 288 -8.11 -23.75 -4.14
N ILE A 289 -9.11 -23.35 -3.37
CA ILE A 289 -9.82 -22.07 -3.55
C ILE A 289 -8.95 -20.92 -3.04
N THR A 290 -8.36 -21.03 -1.84
CA THR A 290 -7.41 -20.03 -1.33
C THR A 290 -6.18 -19.88 -2.22
N SER A 291 -5.70 -20.97 -2.83
CA SER A 291 -4.61 -20.92 -3.83
C SER A 291 -5.03 -20.12 -5.06
N LYS A 292 -6.25 -20.31 -5.58
CA LYS A 292 -6.77 -19.53 -6.71
C LYS A 292 -6.94 -18.05 -6.35
N GLU A 293 -7.49 -17.74 -5.18
CA GLU A 293 -7.59 -16.35 -4.69
C GLU A 293 -6.21 -15.68 -4.59
N LEU A 294 -5.21 -16.37 -4.03
CA LEU A 294 -3.86 -15.85 -3.88
C LEU A 294 -3.16 -15.61 -5.23
N GLN A 295 -3.32 -16.53 -6.19
CA GLN A 295 -2.79 -16.36 -7.56
C GLN A 295 -3.43 -15.16 -8.26
N LEU A 296 -4.77 -15.04 -8.20
CA LEU A 296 -5.49 -13.92 -8.80
C LEU A 296 -5.16 -12.58 -8.14
N SER A 297 -5.06 -12.56 -6.80
CA SER A 297 -4.63 -11.40 -6.01
C SER A 297 -3.23 -10.93 -6.42
N THR A 298 -2.30 -11.87 -6.58
CA THR A 298 -0.93 -11.59 -7.04
C THR A 298 -0.92 -11.03 -8.46
N HIS A 299 -1.70 -11.62 -9.37
CA HIS A 299 -1.82 -11.16 -10.76
C HIS A 299 -2.40 -9.73 -10.83
N ILE A 300 -3.54 -9.46 -10.20
CA ILE A 300 -4.15 -8.12 -10.15
C ILE A 300 -3.19 -7.11 -9.50
N SER A 301 -2.56 -7.46 -8.37
CA SER A 301 -1.61 -6.57 -7.69
C SER A 301 -0.40 -6.22 -8.56
N SER A 302 0.21 -7.22 -9.21
CA SER A 302 1.37 -7.01 -10.10
C SER A 302 1.04 -6.15 -11.32
N LEU A 303 -0.14 -6.32 -11.93
CA LEU A 303 -0.60 -5.48 -13.03
C LEU A 303 -0.82 -4.03 -12.56
N GLY A 304 -1.46 -3.83 -11.39
CA GLY A 304 -1.67 -2.50 -10.82
C GLY A 304 -0.36 -1.75 -10.54
N ILE A 305 0.61 -2.43 -9.93
CA ILE A 305 1.94 -1.86 -9.66
C ILE A 305 2.69 -1.57 -10.97
N GLY A 306 2.66 -2.48 -11.94
CA GLY A 306 3.30 -2.29 -13.25
C GLY A 306 2.72 -1.11 -14.04
N ILE A 307 1.40 -0.93 -14.02
CA ILE A 307 0.71 0.24 -14.61
C ILE A 307 1.12 1.52 -13.87
N GLY A 308 1.18 1.49 -12.54
CA GLY A 308 1.61 2.63 -11.71
C GLY A 308 3.04 3.07 -11.97
N TYR A 309 4.00 2.14 -12.01
CA TYR A 309 5.41 2.45 -12.33
C TYR A 309 5.59 2.93 -13.77
N SER A 310 4.82 2.41 -14.72
CA SER A 310 4.83 2.89 -16.11
C SER A 310 4.34 4.35 -16.20
N ALA A 311 3.30 4.70 -15.43
CA ALA A 311 2.78 6.06 -15.32
C ALA A 311 3.81 7.01 -14.69
N ALA A 312 4.43 6.58 -13.59
CA ALA A 312 5.45 7.33 -12.89
C ALA A 312 6.67 7.60 -13.77
N LEU A 313 7.17 6.58 -14.49
CA LEU A 313 8.27 6.74 -15.46
C LEU A 313 7.92 7.75 -16.57
N PHE A 314 6.70 7.68 -17.12
CA PHE A 314 6.25 8.63 -18.14
C PHE A 314 6.23 10.08 -17.62
N VAL A 315 5.61 10.31 -16.45
CA VAL A 315 5.53 11.65 -15.85
C VAL A 315 6.90 12.14 -15.38
N GLN A 316 7.78 11.26 -14.90
CA GLN A 316 9.15 11.60 -14.53
C GLN A 316 9.96 12.07 -15.76
N CYS A 317 9.88 11.35 -16.88
CA CYS A 317 10.51 11.77 -18.14
C CYS A 317 9.95 13.10 -18.67
N ALA A 318 8.62 13.30 -18.62
CA ALA A 318 8.00 14.58 -18.97
C ALA A 318 8.47 15.73 -18.07
N SER A 319 8.59 15.46 -16.76
CA SER A 319 9.08 16.42 -15.76
C SER A 319 10.54 16.83 -16.01
N ILE A 320 11.40 15.88 -16.39
CA ILE A 320 12.79 16.15 -16.79
C ILE A 320 12.83 17.06 -18.03
N GLY A 321 11.98 16.80 -19.05
CA GLY A 321 11.86 17.67 -20.22
C GLY A 321 11.48 19.12 -19.87
N ILE A 322 10.53 19.29 -18.95
CA ILE A 322 10.09 20.62 -18.47
C ILE A 322 11.23 21.32 -17.69
N LEU A 323 11.96 20.61 -16.83
CA LEU A 323 13.10 21.18 -16.08
C LEU A 323 14.23 21.64 -17.00
N ILE A 324 14.49 20.93 -18.09
CA ILE A 324 15.47 21.32 -19.10
C ILE A 324 14.99 22.56 -19.87
N ALA A 325 13.72 22.58 -20.30
CA ALA A 325 13.13 23.71 -21.04
C ALA A 325 13.00 25.01 -20.22
N MET A 326 12.85 24.89 -18.89
CA MET A 326 12.69 26.04 -17.96
C MET A 326 13.96 26.34 -17.14
N GLU A 327 15.13 26.03 -17.71
CA GLU A 327 16.46 26.36 -17.17
C GLU A 327 16.72 25.91 -15.71
N ASN A 328 16.05 24.84 -15.25
CA ASN A 328 16.18 24.28 -13.90
C ASN A 328 15.87 25.25 -12.73
N THR A 329 15.07 26.29 -12.97
CA THR A 329 14.67 27.26 -11.94
C THR A 329 13.83 26.63 -10.81
N THR A 330 13.79 27.25 -9.62
CA THR A 330 12.87 26.83 -8.54
C THR A 330 11.40 26.98 -8.94
N TRP A 331 11.09 27.88 -9.88
CA TRP A 331 9.78 27.95 -10.53
C TRP A 331 9.47 26.70 -11.36
N ALA A 332 10.41 26.20 -12.16
CA ALA A 332 10.24 24.96 -12.92
C ALA A 332 9.91 23.75 -12.03
N GLN A 333 10.55 23.64 -10.86
CA GLN A 333 10.26 22.60 -9.87
C GLN A 333 8.82 22.71 -9.32
N ARG A 334 8.32 23.93 -9.06
CA ARG A 334 6.94 24.15 -8.60
C ARG A 334 5.92 23.82 -9.70
N VAL A 335 6.22 24.13 -10.97
CA VAL A 335 5.39 23.75 -12.13
C VAL A 335 5.34 22.23 -12.31
N VAL A 336 6.47 21.53 -12.17
CA VAL A 336 6.54 20.07 -12.18
C VAL A 336 5.69 19.45 -11.06
N LEU A 337 5.81 19.95 -9.83
CA LEU A 337 4.96 19.49 -8.73
C LEU A 337 3.47 19.77 -8.99
N PHE A 338 3.12 20.93 -9.55
CA PHE A 338 1.74 21.23 -9.95
C PHE A 338 1.20 20.19 -10.94
N ILE A 339 2.00 19.78 -11.94
CA ILE A 339 1.63 18.75 -12.91
C ILE A 339 1.46 17.37 -12.23
N VAL A 340 2.34 17.00 -11.30
CA VAL A 340 2.23 15.75 -10.53
C VAL A 340 0.97 15.74 -9.65
N GLY A 341 0.66 16.85 -8.97
CA GLY A 341 -0.56 17.00 -8.16
C GLY A 341 -1.84 17.01 -9.00
N ALA A 342 -1.80 17.64 -10.18
CA ALA A 342 -2.89 17.64 -11.14
C ALA A 342 -3.11 16.22 -11.72
N TRP A 343 -2.05 15.49 -12.07
CA TRP A 343 -2.12 14.09 -12.49
C TRP A 343 -2.81 13.22 -11.44
N TRP A 344 -2.36 13.29 -10.19
CA TRP A 344 -2.96 12.53 -9.09
C TRP A 344 -4.44 12.87 -8.88
N SER A 345 -4.79 14.16 -8.95
CA SER A 345 -6.19 14.61 -8.81
C SER A 345 -7.08 14.17 -9.98
N ILE A 346 -6.61 14.32 -11.21
CA ILE A 346 -7.36 13.98 -12.43
C ILE A 346 -7.59 12.48 -12.54
N PHE A 347 -6.55 11.66 -12.34
CA PHE A 347 -6.68 10.20 -12.41
C PHE A 347 -7.34 9.58 -11.16
N THR A 348 -7.59 10.37 -10.12
CA THR A 348 -8.55 10.01 -9.05
C THR A 348 -10.02 10.09 -9.51
N ILE A 349 -10.35 10.82 -10.59
CA ILE A 349 -11.73 10.93 -11.12
C ILE A 349 -12.24 9.57 -11.68
N PRO A 350 -11.52 8.84 -12.57
CA PRO A 350 -11.95 7.51 -13.01
C PRO A 350 -12.13 6.53 -11.85
N ALA A 351 -11.26 6.57 -10.84
CA ALA A 351 -11.42 5.79 -9.62
C ALA A 351 -12.70 6.15 -8.86
N ALA A 352 -13.04 7.45 -8.78
CA ALA A 352 -14.30 7.91 -8.19
C ALA A 352 -15.54 7.43 -8.97
N MET A 353 -15.46 7.40 -10.31
CA MET A 353 -16.56 7.01 -11.18
C MET A 353 -16.75 5.50 -11.31
N TRP A 354 -15.69 4.70 -11.24
CA TRP A 354 -15.73 3.29 -11.60
C TRP A 354 -15.61 2.32 -10.41
N LEU A 355 -14.91 2.69 -9.35
CA LEU A 355 -14.79 1.83 -8.15
C LEU A 355 -16.12 1.83 -7.39
N ARG A 356 -16.70 0.65 -7.11
CA ARG A 356 -17.95 0.59 -6.34
C ARG A 356 -17.68 0.82 -4.84
N PRO A 357 -18.56 1.55 -4.13
CA PRO A 357 -18.51 1.57 -2.67
C PRO A 357 -19.01 0.20 -2.16
N ARG A 358 -18.09 -0.78 -2.01
CA ARG A 358 -18.38 -2.06 -1.35
C ARG A 358 -18.47 -1.79 0.17
N PRO A 359 -19.67 -1.75 0.80
CA PRO A 359 -19.77 -1.45 2.23
C PRO A 359 -19.23 -2.60 3.05
N GLY A 360 -18.44 -2.30 4.08
CA GLY A 360 -18.11 -3.27 5.12
C GLY A 360 -19.28 -3.47 6.10
N PRO A 361 -19.25 -4.50 6.97
CA PRO A 361 -20.30 -4.74 7.95
C PRO A 361 -20.55 -3.50 8.83
N PRO A 362 -21.80 -3.22 9.23
CA PRO A 362 -22.06 -2.19 10.22
C PRO A 362 -21.59 -2.70 11.61
N LEU A 363 -20.84 -1.89 12.36
CA LEU A 363 -20.58 -2.21 13.77
C LEU A 363 -21.91 -2.28 14.53
N THR A 364 -22.18 -3.43 15.13
CA THR A 364 -23.30 -3.69 16.04
C THR A 364 -23.06 -3.00 17.39
N ILE A 365 -23.07 -1.66 17.37
CA ILE A 365 -23.04 -0.83 18.58
C ILE A 365 -24.33 -1.11 19.35
N HIS A 366 -24.19 -1.87 20.44
CA HIS A 366 -25.27 -2.12 21.38
C HIS A 366 -25.88 -0.79 21.86
N GLY A 367 -27.12 -0.52 21.45
CA GLY A 367 -28.02 0.43 22.12
C GLY A 367 -27.75 1.94 22.03
N ARG A 368 -26.81 2.46 21.21
CA ARG A 368 -26.57 3.93 21.16
C ARG A 368 -26.61 4.55 19.75
N LYS A 369 -27.64 5.38 19.53
CA LYS A 369 -27.84 6.21 18.33
C LYS A 369 -26.70 7.24 18.14
N GLY A 370 -26.48 7.59 16.87
CA GLY A 370 -25.28 8.29 16.38
C GLY A 370 -24.85 9.55 17.13
N GLY A 371 -23.54 9.69 17.31
CA GLY A 371 -22.88 10.88 17.87
C GLY A 371 -21.50 10.59 18.44
N ALA A 372 -21.32 9.47 19.13
CA ALA A 372 -20.07 9.10 19.81
C ALA A 372 -19.07 8.32 18.94
N SER A 373 -19.31 8.20 17.63
CA SER A 373 -18.77 7.08 16.84
C SER A 373 -17.25 7.13 16.60
N TRP A 374 -16.66 8.29 16.28
CA TRP A 374 -15.24 8.37 15.85
C TRP A 374 -14.24 7.92 16.92
N TRP A 375 -14.43 8.33 18.17
CA TRP A 375 -13.54 7.93 19.27
C TRP A 375 -13.63 6.44 19.60
N VAL A 376 -14.75 5.79 19.31
CA VAL A 376 -14.92 4.34 19.47
C VAL A 376 -14.20 3.59 18.34
N TYR A 377 -14.34 4.03 17.09
CA TYR A 377 -13.54 3.49 15.96
C TYR A 377 -12.04 3.59 16.26
N LEU A 378 -11.58 4.74 16.77
CA LEU A 378 -10.18 4.95 17.13
C LEU A 378 -9.72 3.97 18.23
N LYS A 379 -10.44 3.89 19.35
CA LYS A 379 -10.10 2.94 20.44
C LYS A 379 -10.12 1.48 19.97
N TYR A 380 -11.06 1.11 19.10
CA TYR A 380 -11.13 -0.24 18.53
C TYR A 380 -9.93 -0.54 17.63
N ALA A 381 -9.54 0.39 16.74
CA ALA A 381 -8.39 0.23 15.85
C ALA A 381 -7.09 0.00 16.62
N TRP A 382 -6.82 0.84 17.63
CA TRP A 382 -5.64 0.70 18.48
C TRP A 382 -5.67 -0.58 19.33
N LYS A 383 -6.84 -1.01 19.83
CA LYS A 383 -6.99 -2.30 20.54
C LYS A 383 -6.74 -3.49 19.60
N SER A 384 -7.25 -3.44 18.37
CA SER A 384 -7.06 -4.47 17.35
C SER A 384 -5.59 -4.62 16.96
N LEU A 385 -4.92 -3.50 16.66
CA LEU A 385 -3.48 -3.46 16.39
C LEU A 385 -2.67 -4.09 17.53
N PHE A 386 -2.95 -3.70 18.77
CA PHE A 386 -2.24 -4.20 19.93
C PHE A 386 -2.47 -5.72 20.15
N ARG A 387 -3.68 -6.21 19.87
CA ARG A 387 -3.98 -7.66 19.85
C ARG A 387 -3.12 -8.38 18.82
N THR A 388 -3.05 -7.90 17.59
CA THR A 388 -2.21 -8.50 16.53
C THR A 388 -0.73 -8.48 16.89
N ILE A 389 -0.22 -7.39 17.46
CA ILE A 389 1.16 -7.32 17.97
C ILE A 389 1.38 -8.35 19.10
N GLN A 390 0.41 -8.54 20.00
CA GLN A 390 0.50 -9.52 21.08
C GLN A 390 0.50 -10.97 20.57
N LEU A 391 -0.24 -11.29 19.49
CA LEU A 391 -0.15 -12.59 18.81
C LEU A 391 1.21 -12.75 18.11
N ALA A 392 1.62 -11.77 17.30
CA ALA A 392 2.88 -11.81 16.57
C ALA A 392 4.09 -11.98 17.51
N ARG A 393 4.05 -11.39 18.72
CA ARG A 393 5.08 -11.55 19.75
C ARG A 393 5.25 -12.97 20.31
N ARG A 394 4.33 -13.91 20.03
CA ARG A 394 4.47 -15.32 20.39
C ARG A 394 5.22 -16.15 19.35
N LEU A 395 5.35 -15.64 18.12
CA LEU A 395 5.91 -16.35 16.97
C LEU A 395 7.33 -15.82 16.72
N LEU A 396 8.35 -16.60 17.09
CA LEU A 396 9.71 -16.08 17.20
C LEU A 396 10.25 -15.65 15.82
N ASP A 397 10.09 -16.50 14.81
CA ASP A 397 10.54 -16.21 13.44
C ASP A 397 9.80 -15.01 12.83
N ILE A 398 8.51 -14.79 13.16
CA ILE A 398 7.78 -13.58 12.75
C ILE A 398 8.34 -12.33 13.43
N THR A 399 8.69 -12.39 14.72
CA THR A 399 9.29 -11.22 15.40
C THR A 399 10.68 -10.88 14.85
N LEU A 400 11.51 -11.90 14.54
CA LEU A 400 12.81 -11.70 13.89
C LEU A 400 12.63 -11.09 12.50
N PHE A 401 11.69 -11.61 11.71
CA PHE A 401 11.39 -11.07 10.39
C PHE A 401 10.88 -9.63 10.46
N LEU A 402 9.90 -9.32 11.32
CA LEU A 402 9.36 -7.96 11.47
C LEU A 402 10.42 -6.98 11.98
N GLY A 403 11.30 -7.41 12.89
CA GLY A 403 12.41 -6.58 13.38
C GLY A 403 13.47 -6.31 12.29
N GLY A 404 13.84 -7.33 11.51
CA GLY A 404 14.75 -7.18 10.38
C GLY A 404 14.15 -6.32 9.26
N TRP A 405 12.87 -6.56 8.92
CA TRP A 405 12.14 -5.78 7.92
C TRP A 405 11.92 -4.33 8.33
N PHE A 406 11.66 -4.04 9.62
CA PHE A 406 11.57 -2.68 10.14
C PHE A 406 12.85 -1.90 9.85
N LEU A 407 14.01 -2.44 10.23
CA LEU A 407 15.30 -1.78 10.02
C LEU A 407 15.66 -1.69 8.53
N LEU A 408 15.35 -2.73 7.74
CA LEU A 408 15.61 -2.77 6.31
C LEU A 408 14.73 -1.78 5.52
N SER A 409 13.45 -1.61 5.89
CA SER A 409 12.55 -0.64 5.25
C SER A 409 12.96 0.81 5.57
N ASP A 410 13.34 1.10 6.83
CA ASP A 410 13.93 2.40 7.19
C ASP A 410 15.25 2.65 6.43
N ALA A 411 16.09 1.61 6.27
CA ALA A 411 17.31 1.70 5.46
C ALA A 411 17.02 2.07 4.00
N ILE A 412 16.05 1.41 3.35
CA ILE A 412 15.62 1.70 1.97
C ILE A 412 15.13 3.15 1.84
N ALA A 413 14.19 3.57 2.69
CA ALA A 413 13.63 4.92 2.66
C ALA A 413 14.68 6.02 2.95
N THR A 414 15.58 5.76 3.89
CA THR A 414 16.62 6.70 4.31
C THR A 414 17.75 6.78 3.30
N THR A 415 18.18 5.67 2.69
CA THR A 415 19.18 5.72 1.62
C THR A 415 18.64 6.45 0.40
N SER A 416 17.37 6.24 0.01
CA SER A 416 16.73 6.96 -1.10
C SER A 416 16.75 8.49 -0.89
N SER A 417 16.21 8.94 0.25
CA SER A 417 16.16 10.37 0.60
C SER A 417 17.54 11.00 0.80
N THR A 418 18.48 10.26 1.43
CA THR A 418 19.86 10.72 1.64
C THR A 418 20.62 10.81 0.32
N ALA A 419 20.43 9.88 -0.61
CA ALA A 419 21.10 9.88 -1.91
C ALA A 419 20.73 11.10 -2.76
N VAL A 420 19.44 11.45 -2.84
CA VAL A 420 18.97 12.64 -3.57
C VAL A 420 19.51 13.93 -2.92
N LEU A 421 19.46 14.02 -1.59
CA LEU A 421 19.95 15.17 -0.84
C LEU A 421 21.48 15.31 -0.94
N PHE A 422 22.23 14.20 -0.90
CA PHE A 422 23.68 14.17 -1.09
C PHE A 422 24.06 14.66 -2.49
N ALA A 423 23.41 14.14 -3.51
CA ALA A 423 23.66 14.50 -4.90
C ALA A 423 23.36 15.98 -5.18
N LYS A 424 22.35 16.58 -4.53
CA LYS A 424 22.10 18.02 -4.61
C LYS A 424 23.12 18.86 -3.83
N THR A 425 23.46 18.48 -2.60
CA THR A 425 24.18 19.35 -1.64
C THR A 425 25.71 19.19 -1.62
N GLN A 426 26.23 18.07 -2.14
CA GLN A 426 27.66 17.76 -2.22
C GLN A 426 28.15 17.65 -3.67
N LEU A 427 27.40 16.98 -4.55
CA LEU A 427 27.76 16.81 -5.96
C LEU A 427 27.20 17.92 -6.87
N HIS A 428 26.49 18.90 -6.31
CA HIS A 428 25.91 20.05 -7.02
C HIS A 428 25.09 19.67 -8.27
N MET A 429 24.43 18.51 -8.22
CA MET A 429 23.69 18.00 -9.37
C MET A 429 22.44 18.83 -9.66
N LYS A 430 22.25 19.13 -10.96
CA LYS A 430 21.07 19.85 -11.45
C LYS A 430 19.80 18.99 -11.25
N PRO A 431 18.62 19.60 -10.98
CA PRO A 431 17.36 18.89 -10.76
C PRO A 431 17.02 17.82 -11.82
N TRP A 432 17.29 18.08 -13.10
CA TRP A 432 17.07 17.10 -14.17
C TRP A 432 17.90 15.82 -14.01
N ALA A 433 19.14 15.93 -13.53
CA ALA A 433 20.05 14.79 -13.32
C ALA A 433 19.63 13.94 -12.11
N LEU A 434 19.10 14.58 -11.07
CA LEU A 434 18.46 13.91 -9.93
C LEU A 434 17.19 13.17 -10.39
N GLY A 435 16.45 13.74 -11.33
CA GLY A 435 15.34 13.06 -11.97
C GLY A 435 15.76 11.79 -12.73
N MET A 436 16.90 11.83 -13.44
CA MET A 436 17.46 10.68 -14.17
C MET A 436 17.90 9.54 -13.24
N ILE A 437 18.43 9.85 -12.04
CA ILE A 437 18.76 8.84 -11.01
C ILE A 437 17.53 8.00 -10.67
N ASN A 438 16.37 8.63 -10.46
CA ASN A 438 15.12 7.92 -10.14
C ASN A 438 14.56 7.12 -11.33
N VAL A 439 14.73 7.58 -12.57
CA VAL A 439 14.40 6.80 -13.77
C VAL A 439 15.25 5.52 -13.83
N ILE A 440 16.57 5.65 -13.64
CA ILE A 440 17.50 4.51 -13.65
C ILE A 440 17.19 3.53 -12.52
N ALA A 441 16.95 4.01 -11.30
CA ALA A 441 16.58 3.16 -10.17
C ALA A 441 15.26 2.42 -10.40
N THR A 442 14.23 3.09 -10.94
CA THR A 442 12.92 2.47 -11.20
C THR A 442 13.02 1.42 -12.32
N MET A 443 13.68 1.74 -13.43
CA MET A 443 13.93 0.79 -14.51
C MET A 443 14.73 -0.43 -14.03
N SER A 444 15.80 -0.19 -13.27
CA SER A 444 16.63 -1.28 -12.72
C SER A 444 15.89 -2.09 -11.66
N GLY A 445 14.94 -1.50 -10.92
CA GLY A 445 14.06 -2.22 -9.99
C GLY A 445 13.09 -3.17 -10.68
N ILE A 446 12.53 -2.78 -11.83
CA ILE A 446 11.74 -3.68 -12.68
C ILE A 446 12.61 -4.85 -13.15
N PHE A 447 13.81 -4.58 -13.67
CA PHE A 447 14.76 -5.64 -14.05
C PHE A 447 15.19 -6.52 -12.86
N GLY A 448 15.35 -5.94 -11.67
CA GLY A 448 15.70 -6.65 -10.44
C GLY A 448 14.61 -7.63 -10.01
N ALA A 449 13.34 -7.18 -9.96
CA ALA A 449 12.21 -8.01 -9.56
C ALA A 449 12.12 -9.31 -10.39
N PHE A 450 12.30 -9.23 -11.72
CA PHE A 450 12.35 -10.40 -12.59
C PHE A 450 13.68 -11.16 -12.51
N GLY A 451 14.81 -10.43 -12.49
CA GLY A 451 16.16 -10.99 -12.50
C GLY A 451 16.49 -11.84 -11.28
N TRP A 452 16.06 -11.42 -10.08
CA TRP A 452 16.27 -12.20 -8.86
C TRP A 452 15.54 -13.55 -8.88
N SER A 453 14.40 -13.68 -9.56
CA SER A 453 13.73 -14.97 -9.77
C SER A 453 14.58 -15.95 -10.58
N TRP A 454 15.41 -15.45 -11.50
CA TRP A 454 16.31 -16.26 -12.32
C TRP A 454 17.60 -16.59 -11.56
N ILE A 455 18.18 -15.61 -10.85
CA ILE A 455 19.38 -15.79 -10.02
C ILE A 455 19.11 -16.84 -8.93
N SER A 456 18.03 -16.69 -8.16
CA SER A 456 17.63 -17.63 -7.10
C SER A 456 17.47 -19.07 -7.62
N ARG A 457 16.75 -19.26 -8.75
CA ARG A 457 16.59 -20.57 -9.38
C ARG A 457 17.91 -21.16 -9.90
N LYS A 458 18.79 -20.33 -10.49
CA LYS A 458 20.07 -20.77 -11.04
C LYS A 458 21.07 -21.21 -9.96
N PHE A 459 21.05 -20.55 -8.80
CA PHE A 459 21.95 -20.83 -7.67
C PHE A 459 21.31 -21.68 -6.56
N GLY A 460 20.03 -22.06 -6.67
CA GLY A 460 19.33 -22.87 -5.69
C GLY A 460 19.13 -22.17 -4.33
N LEU A 461 19.07 -20.84 -4.31
CA LEU A 461 19.05 -20.05 -3.08
C LEU A 461 17.70 -20.12 -2.37
N LYS A 462 17.70 -20.39 -1.06
CA LYS A 462 16.49 -20.25 -0.23
C LYS A 462 16.06 -18.77 -0.17
N PRO A 463 14.76 -18.46 0.05
CA PRO A 463 14.28 -17.06 0.08
C PRO A 463 15.05 -16.14 1.04
N HIS A 464 15.35 -16.59 2.27
CA HIS A 464 16.15 -15.82 3.22
C HIS A 464 17.59 -15.57 2.72
N GLN A 465 18.21 -16.51 2.01
CA GLN A 465 19.55 -16.35 1.45
C GLN A 465 19.55 -15.30 0.33
N THR A 466 18.54 -15.28 -0.53
CA THR A 466 18.38 -14.25 -1.56
C THR A 466 18.25 -12.86 -0.93
N ILE A 467 17.49 -12.72 0.17
CA ILE A 467 17.39 -11.46 0.93
C ILE A 467 18.75 -11.05 1.50
N LEU A 468 19.52 -11.98 2.08
CA LEU A 468 20.87 -11.69 2.60
C LEU A 468 21.84 -11.25 1.50
N VAL A 469 21.79 -11.84 0.30
CA VAL A 469 22.60 -11.39 -0.85
C VAL A 469 22.17 -10.00 -1.31
N CYS A 470 20.86 -9.70 -1.35
CA CYS A 470 20.37 -8.36 -1.62
C CYS A 470 20.86 -7.34 -0.58
N ILE A 471 20.86 -7.68 0.71
CA ILE A 471 21.39 -6.81 1.78
C ILE A 471 22.90 -6.60 1.62
N ALA A 472 23.66 -7.66 1.31
CA ALA A 472 25.10 -7.56 1.08
C ALA A 472 25.43 -6.65 -0.13
N LEU A 473 24.61 -6.67 -1.18
CA LEU A 473 24.72 -5.72 -2.30
C LEU A 473 24.24 -4.31 -1.93
N PHE A 474 23.26 -4.18 -1.04
CA PHE A 474 22.80 -2.88 -0.54
C PHE A 474 23.91 -2.18 0.27
N GLU A 475 24.60 -2.93 1.13
CA GLU A 475 25.68 -2.48 2.01
C GLU A 475 26.88 -1.90 1.22
N LEU A 476 27.07 -2.30 -0.04
CA LEU A 476 28.07 -1.71 -0.92
C LEU A 476 27.83 -0.20 -1.14
N ILE A 477 26.59 0.29 -1.09
CA ILE A 477 26.27 1.70 -1.32
C ILE A 477 26.80 2.61 -0.20
N PRO A 478 26.47 2.40 1.10
CA PRO A 478 27.05 3.20 2.16
C PRO A 478 28.57 2.98 2.30
N ILE A 479 29.09 1.76 2.10
CA ILE A 479 30.53 1.51 2.08
C ILE A 479 31.22 2.35 0.98
N TYR A 480 30.65 2.43 -0.22
CA TYR A 480 31.18 3.27 -1.30
C TYR A 480 31.14 4.77 -0.95
N GLY A 481 30.11 5.24 -0.23
CA GLY A 481 30.09 6.59 0.33
C GLY A 481 31.18 6.85 1.37
N LEU A 482 31.48 5.85 2.21
CA LEU A 482 32.55 5.90 3.20
C LEU A 482 33.96 5.85 2.58
N MET A 483 34.13 5.21 1.42
CA MET A 483 35.40 5.23 0.67
C MET A 483 35.86 6.66 0.33
N GLY A 484 34.93 7.63 0.23
CA GLY A 484 35.26 9.05 0.05
C GLY A 484 36.00 9.71 1.23
N TYR A 485 36.15 9.05 2.38
CA TYR A 485 37.02 9.48 3.49
C TYR A 485 38.48 9.06 3.32
N LEU A 486 38.76 8.04 2.50
CA LEU A 486 40.10 7.48 2.39
C LEU A 486 41.02 8.46 1.62
N PRO A 487 42.16 8.89 2.19
CA PRO A 487 42.95 10.00 1.63
C PRO A 487 43.52 9.67 0.24
N PHE A 488 43.89 8.41 -0.01
CA PHE A 488 44.34 7.95 -1.33
C PHE A 488 43.22 8.01 -2.38
N ILE A 489 41.97 7.73 -1.99
CA ILE A 489 40.80 7.80 -2.87
C ILE A 489 40.42 9.27 -3.14
N LYS A 490 40.49 10.13 -2.12
CA LYS A 490 40.31 11.58 -2.28
C LYS A 490 41.34 12.19 -3.25
N GLN A 491 42.58 11.66 -3.26
CA GLN A 491 43.62 12.10 -4.18
C GLN A 491 43.43 11.59 -5.62
N TRP A 492 42.68 10.50 -5.84
CA TRP A 492 42.36 9.97 -7.17
C TRP A 492 41.18 10.68 -7.85
N GLY A 493 40.24 11.24 -7.07
CA GLY A 493 39.18 12.13 -7.60
C GLY A 493 38.04 11.48 -8.41
N VAL A 494 38.00 10.14 -8.56
CA VAL A 494 37.03 9.43 -9.42
C VAL A 494 36.26 8.29 -8.74
N ILE A 495 36.39 8.14 -7.42
CA ILE A 495 35.78 7.06 -6.62
C ILE A 495 35.34 7.62 -5.26
N GLY A 496 34.26 7.11 -4.68
CA GLY A 496 33.87 7.41 -3.30
C GLY A 496 32.87 8.56 -3.17
N LEU A 497 31.98 8.68 -4.17
CA LEU A 497 30.99 9.74 -4.33
C LEU A 497 31.66 11.13 -4.39
N GLN A 498 32.59 11.27 -5.34
CA GLN A 498 33.27 12.54 -5.64
C GLN A 498 32.76 13.19 -6.92
N GLN A 499 32.41 12.41 -7.93
CA GLN A 499 31.91 12.89 -9.22
C GLN A 499 30.41 12.62 -9.40
N PRO A 500 29.66 13.53 -10.04
CA PRO A 500 28.24 13.35 -10.35
C PRO A 500 27.89 12.06 -11.09
N TRP A 501 28.80 11.53 -11.92
CA TRP A 501 28.53 10.33 -12.72
C TRP A 501 28.45 9.06 -11.87
N GLU A 502 29.12 9.01 -10.71
CA GLU A 502 29.16 7.85 -9.80
C GLU A 502 27.77 7.52 -9.23
N MET A 503 26.86 8.51 -9.16
CA MET A 503 25.49 8.30 -8.70
C MET A 503 24.67 7.39 -9.63
N TYR A 504 24.90 7.41 -10.95
CA TYR A 504 24.10 6.65 -11.91
C TYR A 504 24.26 5.12 -11.80
N PRO A 505 25.46 4.53 -11.74
CA PRO A 505 25.61 3.10 -11.51
C PRO A 505 25.14 2.68 -10.11
N LEU A 506 25.35 3.52 -9.08
CA LEU A 506 24.82 3.27 -7.73
C LEU A 506 23.29 3.24 -7.72
N ALA A 507 22.62 4.12 -8.48
CA ALA A 507 21.17 4.11 -8.65
C ALA A 507 20.66 2.82 -9.32
N ALA A 508 21.41 2.29 -10.29
CA ALA A 508 21.09 0.99 -10.90
C ALA A 508 21.23 -0.16 -9.89
N VAL A 509 22.33 -0.21 -9.12
CA VAL A 509 22.51 -1.22 -8.06
C VAL A 509 21.39 -1.13 -7.01
N TYR A 510 21.09 0.08 -6.54
CA TYR A 510 20.00 0.35 -5.60
C TYR A 510 18.64 -0.15 -6.13
N GLY A 511 18.31 0.19 -7.38
CA GLY A 511 17.09 -0.27 -8.03
C GLY A 511 16.99 -1.80 -8.07
N LEU A 512 18.01 -2.47 -8.62
CA LEU A 512 18.08 -3.93 -8.73
C LEU A 512 17.90 -4.63 -7.38
N VAL A 513 18.51 -4.09 -6.32
CA VAL A 513 18.37 -4.59 -4.95
C VAL A 513 16.96 -4.36 -4.41
N MET A 514 16.41 -3.16 -4.57
CA MET A 514 15.07 -2.79 -4.07
C MET A 514 13.96 -3.68 -4.69
N GLY A 515 14.06 -3.97 -5.99
CA GLY A 515 13.15 -4.90 -6.68
C GLY A 515 13.23 -6.34 -6.15
N GLY A 516 14.44 -6.80 -5.78
CA GLY A 516 14.65 -8.10 -5.15
C GLY A 516 14.08 -8.17 -3.73
N LEU A 517 14.46 -7.22 -2.86
CA LEU A 517 13.99 -7.15 -1.47
C LEU A 517 12.46 -7.07 -1.39
N SER A 518 11.84 -6.20 -2.19
CA SER A 518 10.38 -6.01 -2.17
C SER A 518 9.60 -7.27 -2.55
N SER A 519 10.15 -8.10 -3.44
CA SER A 519 9.53 -9.37 -3.85
C SER A 519 9.77 -10.48 -2.82
N TYR A 520 11.02 -10.71 -2.42
CA TYR A 520 11.39 -11.85 -1.56
C TYR A 520 11.00 -11.65 -0.09
N CYS A 521 11.02 -10.42 0.44
CA CYS A 521 10.52 -10.17 1.79
C CYS A 521 9.02 -10.46 1.87
N ARG A 522 8.25 -10.14 0.82
CA ARG A 522 6.80 -10.38 0.80
C ARG A 522 6.45 -11.86 0.70
N SER A 523 7.15 -12.63 -0.14
CA SER A 523 6.92 -14.08 -0.23
C SER A 523 7.36 -14.81 1.04
N LEU A 524 8.53 -14.48 1.59
CA LEU A 524 9.00 -15.05 2.85
C LEU A 524 8.06 -14.73 4.01
N PHE A 525 7.53 -13.50 4.08
CA PHE A 525 6.54 -13.16 5.10
C PHE A 525 5.25 -13.97 4.94
N GLY A 526 4.72 -14.07 3.71
CA GLY A 526 3.53 -14.87 3.43
C GLY A 526 3.66 -16.34 3.85
N GLU A 527 4.86 -16.91 3.71
CA GLU A 527 5.17 -18.28 4.17
C GLU A 527 5.24 -18.45 5.70
N LEU A 528 5.32 -17.37 6.48
CA LEU A 528 5.41 -17.40 7.95
C LEU A 528 4.06 -17.13 8.64
N ILE A 529 3.05 -16.67 7.91
CA ILE A 529 1.75 -16.24 8.45
C ILE A 529 0.94 -17.45 8.95
N PRO A 530 0.29 -17.37 10.13
CA PRO A 530 -0.65 -18.41 10.57
C PRO A 530 -1.89 -18.43 9.66
N PRO A 531 -2.34 -19.61 9.18
CA PRO A 531 -3.56 -19.71 8.40
C PRO A 531 -4.77 -19.13 9.16
N GLY A 532 -5.75 -18.61 8.41
CA GLY A 532 -6.91 -17.88 8.97
C GLY A 532 -6.64 -16.45 9.46
N SER A 533 -5.37 -16.04 9.64
CA SER A 533 -5.03 -14.73 10.23
C SER A 533 -4.36 -13.72 9.27
N GLU A 534 -4.25 -14.06 7.99
CA GLU A 534 -3.39 -13.38 7.02
C GLU A 534 -3.58 -11.86 6.93
N ALA A 535 -4.83 -11.40 6.89
CA ALA A 535 -5.14 -9.97 6.77
C ALA A 535 -4.58 -9.16 7.94
N ALA A 536 -4.56 -9.73 9.16
CA ALA A 536 -4.02 -9.06 10.34
C ALA A 536 -2.48 -8.97 10.29
N PHE A 537 -1.81 -10.06 9.88
CA PHE A 537 -0.35 -10.07 9.76
C PHE A 537 0.16 -9.22 8.59
N TYR A 538 -0.51 -9.22 7.43
CA TYR A 538 -0.17 -8.30 6.33
C TYR A 538 -0.43 -6.83 6.69
N ALA A 539 -1.47 -6.53 7.48
CA ALA A 539 -1.66 -5.19 8.03
C ALA A 539 -0.52 -4.79 8.98
N LEU A 540 -0.07 -5.71 9.84
CA LEU A 540 1.10 -5.48 10.70
C LEU A 540 2.38 -5.23 9.88
N TYR A 541 2.66 -6.04 8.86
CA TYR A 541 3.78 -5.83 7.93
C TYR A 541 3.75 -4.45 7.26
N ALA A 542 2.59 -4.02 6.76
CA ALA A 542 2.43 -2.70 6.14
C ALA A 542 2.61 -1.54 7.13
N ILE A 543 2.20 -1.72 8.39
CA ILE A 543 2.39 -0.74 9.46
C ILE A 543 3.86 -0.70 9.92
N THR A 544 4.54 -1.85 9.99
CA THR A 544 5.98 -1.94 10.27
C THR A 544 6.80 -1.29 9.16
N ASP A 545 6.46 -1.52 7.89
CA ASP A 545 7.05 -0.84 6.74
C ASP A 545 6.94 0.68 6.88
N LYS A 546 5.72 1.24 6.91
CA LYS A 546 5.52 2.70 6.95
C LYS A 546 5.91 3.35 8.27
N GLY A 547 5.83 2.64 9.39
CA GLY A 547 6.22 3.16 10.70
C GLY A 547 7.74 3.23 10.90
N SER A 548 8.51 2.43 10.16
CA SER A 548 9.97 2.43 10.26
C SER A 548 10.62 3.69 9.71
N SER A 549 10.15 4.19 8.55
CA SER A 549 10.74 5.29 7.78
C SER A 549 10.66 6.69 8.45
N VAL A 550 10.28 6.74 9.72
CA VAL A 550 10.32 7.94 10.58
C VAL A 550 11.73 8.19 11.12
N PHE A 551 12.45 7.12 11.47
CA PHE A 551 13.64 7.22 12.31
C PHE A 551 14.88 7.61 11.52
N GLY A 552 15.15 6.94 10.40
CA GLY A 552 16.37 7.16 9.65
C GLY A 552 16.52 8.58 9.10
N PRO A 553 15.51 9.23 8.49
CA PRO A 553 15.63 10.62 8.06
C PRO A 553 15.87 11.57 9.25
N ALA A 554 15.23 11.33 10.40
CA ALA A 554 15.45 12.14 11.60
C ALA A 554 16.89 12.01 12.13
N ILE A 555 17.43 10.79 12.17
CA ILE A 555 18.80 10.53 12.63
C ILE A 555 19.81 11.12 11.64
N VAL A 556 19.59 11.00 10.33
CA VAL A 556 20.42 11.63 9.30
C VAL A 556 20.39 13.16 9.42
N GLY A 557 19.22 13.76 9.65
CA GLY A 557 19.10 15.20 9.94
C GLY A 557 19.91 15.62 11.17
N ALA A 558 19.80 14.88 12.28
CA ALA A 558 20.55 15.17 13.50
C ALA A 558 22.09 15.04 13.32
N ILE A 559 22.53 14.09 12.49
CA ILE A 559 23.95 13.96 12.10
C ILE A 559 24.39 15.17 11.27
N ILE A 560 23.59 15.62 10.31
CA ILE A 560 23.88 16.79 9.46
C ILE A 560 23.94 18.07 10.30
N ASP A 561 23.01 18.28 11.24
CA ASP A 561 23.03 19.45 12.14
C ASP A 561 24.30 19.49 12.99
N LYS A 562 24.74 18.34 13.52
CA LYS A 562 25.93 18.27 14.38
C LYS A 562 27.25 18.38 13.61
N THR A 563 27.31 17.83 12.39
CA THR A 563 28.57 17.68 11.63
C THR A 563 28.72 18.66 10.46
N GLY A 564 27.64 19.33 10.05
CA GLY A 564 27.61 20.25 8.93
C GLY A 564 27.70 19.62 7.54
N SER A 565 27.85 18.31 7.46
CA SER A 565 28.00 17.57 6.21
C SER A 565 27.16 16.30 6.24
N ILE A 566 26.76 15.83 5.07
CA ILE A 566 25.94 14.62 4.92
C ILE A 566 26.78 13.34 4.82
N ARG A 567 28.10 13.45 4.57
CA ARG A 567 28.99 12.28 4.44
C ARG A 567 29.10 11.42 5.72
N PRO A 568 29.07 11.96 6.96
CA PRO A 568 29.04 11.15 8.18
C PRO A 568 27.78 10.27 8.31
N ALA A 569 26.68 10.63 7.64
CA ALA A 569 25.46 9.83 7.65
C ALA A 569 25.65 8.44 7.00
N PHE A 570 26.66 8.25 6.13
CA PHE A 570 26.96 6.93 5.58
C PHE A 570 27.41 5.91 6.64
N TRP A 571 27.97 6.33 7.77
CA TRP A 571 28.25 5.42 8.90
C TRP A 571 26.96 4.89 9.53
N PHE A 572 25.96 5.75 9.69
CA PHE A 572 24.65 5.36 10.18
C PHE A 572 23.92 4.49 9.15
N LEU A 573 23.98 4.82 7.86
CA LEU A 573 23.40 3.99 6.79
C LEU A 573 24.03 2.59 6.71
N ALA A 574 25.36 2.46 6.82
CA ALA A 574 26.03 1.16 6.89
C ALA A 574 25.54 0.33 8.09
N ALA A 575 25.46 0.94 9.27
CA ALA A 575 24.92 0.25 10.45
C ALA A 575 23.44 -0.15 10.27
N LEU A 576 22.62 0.71 9.65
CA LEU A 576 21.19 0.51 9.44
C LEU A 576 20.90 -0.56 8.36
N VAL A 577 21.72 -0.65 7.30
CA VAL A 577 21.62 -1.68 6.25
C VAL A 577 22.18 -3.02 6.72
N GLY A 578 23.30 -3.02 7.47
CA GLY A 578 23.96 -4.23 7.94
C GLY A 578 23.26 -4.95 9.10
N PHE A 579 22.64 -4.23 10.04
CA PHE A 579 22.00 -4.83 11.23
C PHE A 579 20.79 -5.76 10.93
N PRO A 580 19.96 -5.54 9.89
CA PRO A 580 18.99 -6.52 9.42
C PRO A 580 19.56 -7.90 9.08
N ALA A 581 20.81 -7.99 8.59
CA ALA A 581 21.39 -9.24 8.10
C ALA A 581 21.46 -10.36 9.16
N PRO A 582 22.02 -10.17 10.37
CA PRO A 582 21.98 -11.20 11.41
C PRO A 582 20.55 -11.58 11.81
N LEU A 583 19.62 -10.61 11.92
CA LEU A 583 18.22 -10.91 12.27
C LEU A 583 17.56 -11.84 11.24
N ILE A 584 17.80 -11.60 9.94
CA ILE A 584 17.24 -12.40 8.84
C ILE A 584 17.97 -13.75 8.69
N TRP A 585 19.25 -13.82 9.05
CA TRP A 585 20.01 -15.08 9.04
C TRP A 585 19.53 -16.08 10.11
N PHE A 586 19.06 -15.60 11.27
CA PHE A 586 18.51 -16.47 12.32
C PHE A 586 17.08 -16.99 12.04
N ILE A 587 16.41 -16.52 10.98
CA ILE A 587 15.05 -16.97 10.62
C ILE A 587 15.09 -18.40 10.09
N ASN A 588 14.29 -19.28 10.69
CA ASN A 588 14.07 -20.64 10.22
C ASN A 588 12.64 -20.77 9.68
N VAL A 589 12.52 -20.87 8.36
CA VAL A 589 11.20 -20.87 7.66
C VAL A 589 10.38 -22.09 8.06
N GLU A 590 11.03 -23.24 8.17
CA GLU A 590 10.41 -24.51 8.54
C GLU A 590 9.94 -24.51 10.02
N ARG A 591 10.64 -23.79 10.91
CA ARG A 591 10.19 -23.53 12.29
C ARG A 591 9.00 -22.58 12.32
N GLY A 592 9.09 -21.45 11.63
CA GLY A 592 8.06 -20.41 11.63
C GLY A 592 6.70 -20.92 11.13
N LYS A 593 6.69 -21.74 10.06
CA LYS A 593 5.48 -22.42 9.56
C LYS A 593 4.81 -23.26 10.66
N ARG A 594 5.59 -24.11 11.33
CA ARG A 594 5.09 -25.01 12.39
C ARG A 594 4.61 -24.25 13.63
N GLU A 595 5.22 -23.11 13.97
CA GLU A 595 4.72 -22.23 15.04
C GLU A 595 3.41 -21.54 14.62
N GLY A 596 3.28 -21.13 13.35
CA GLY A 596 2.06 -20.56 12.79
C GLY A 596 0.88 -21.54 12.75
N GLU A 597 1.09 -22.76 12.23
CA GLU A 597 0.08 -23.83 12.19
C GLU A 597 -0.51 -24.12 13.58
N ARG A 598 0.35 -24.31 14.59
CA ARG A 598 -0.08 -24.54 15.99
C ARG A 598 -0.87 -23.38 16.58
N LEU A 599 -0.54 -22.14 16.22
CA LEU A 599 -1.29 -20.97 16.68
C LEU A 599 -2.66 -20.91 16.01
N ALA A 600 -2.78 -21.30 14.73
CA ALA A 600 -4.06 -21.40 14.05
C ALA A 600 -4.96 -22.49 14.64
N GLU A 601 -4.43 -23.71 14.89
CA GLU A 601 -5.13 -24.79 15.61
C GLU A 601 -5.68 -24.30 16.96
N THR A 602 -4.91 -23.49 17.68
CA THR A 602 -5.35 -22.89 18.95
C THR A 602 -6.49 -21.90 18.75
N ILE A 603 -6.41 -21.02 17.74
CA ILE A 603 -7.45 -20.01 17.45
C ILE A 603 -8.76 -20.68 17.02
N GLU A 604 -8.71 -21.64 16.09
CA GLU A 604 -9.88 -22.39 15.61
C GLU A 604 -10.50 -23.25 16.73
N GLY A 605 -9.67 -23.82 17.61
CA GLY A 605 -10.11 -24.54 18.80
C GLY A 605 -10.85 -23.68 19.84
N PHE A 606 -10.58 -22.36 19.87
CA PHE A 606 -11.36 -21.41 20.69
C PHE A 606 -12.67 -21.01 20.01
N GLU A 607 -12.69 -20.74 18.70
CA GLU A 607 -13.94 -20.37 17.99
C GLU A 607 -14.96 -21.53 17.96
N THR A 608 -14.49 -22.78 17.80
CA THR A 608 -15.36 -23.97 17.96
C THR A 608 -15.79 -24.21 19.40
N GLY A 609 -15.02 -23.75 20.39
CA GLY A 609 -15.37 -23.80 21.81
C GLY A 609 -16.43 -22.78 22.23
N ASP A 610 -16.42 -21.57 21.65
CA ASP A 610 -17.44 -20.54 21.90
C ASP A 610 -18.79 -20.94 21.26
N HIS A 611 -18.80 -21.45 20.02
CA HIS A 611 -20.03 -21.96 19.40
C HIS A 611 -20.64 -23.18 20.11
N ALA A 612 -19.85 -23.93 20.89
CA ALA A 612 -20.35 -25.01 21.75
C ALA A 612 -20.86 -24.52 23.13
N ARG A 613 -20.68 -23.22 23.45
CA ARG A 613 -21.06 -22.60 24.73
C ARG A 613 -22.23 -21.62 24.65
N GLU A 614 -22.65 -21.21 23.45
CA GLU A 614 -23.82 -20.33 23.28
C GLU A 614 -25.17 -20.97 23.71
N ASP A 615 -25.20 -22.28 24.01
CA ASP A 615 -26.37 -23.02 24.51
C ASP A 615 -26.40 -23.21 26.06
N GLY A 616 -25.57 -22.51 26.85
CA GLY A 616 -25.52 -22.75 28.31
C GLY A 616 -24.95 -21.63 29.22
N GLU A 617 -25.84 -20.73 29.65
CA GLU A 617 -25.82 -19.86 30.86
C GLU A 617 -24.66 -18.85 31.08
N GLU A 618 -25.03 -17.68 31.60
CA GLU A 618 -24.13 -16.56 31.95
C GLU A 618 -23.58 -16.71 33.38
N GLU A 619 -22.25 -16.53 33.57
CA GLU A 619 -21.59 -15.61 34.53
C GLU A 619 -20.13 -16.03 34.89
N GLU A 620 -19.35 -15.05 35.34
CA GLU A 620 -18.01 -15.14 35.94
C GLU A 620 -16.89 -16.01 35.29
N SER A 621 -15.97 -15.35 34.58
CA SER A 621 -14.52 -15.47 34.91
C SER A 621 -13.64 -14.42 34.21
N THR A 622 -13.45 -13.26 34.83
CA THR A 622 -12.43 -12.28 34.43
C THR A 622 -11.02 -12.71 34.89
N ARG A 623 -10.60 -13.95 34.62
CA ARG A 623 -9.27 -14.47 35.01
C ARG A 623 -8.88 -15.74 34.25
N GLY A 624 -7.99 -15.63 33.25
CA GLY A 624 -7.52 -16.82 32.52
C GLY A 624 -6.61 -16.62 31.30
N MET A 625 -6.17 -15.40 30.96
CA MET A 625 -5.53 -15.12 29.66
C MET A 625 -4.01 -15.42 29.60
N LEU A 626 -3.41 -15.97 30.67
CA LEU A 626 -1.95 -15.98 30.88
C LEU A 626 -1.38 -17.26 31.54
N ALA A 627 -2.20 -18.23 31.99
CA ALA A 627 -1.70 -19.34 32.82
C ALA A 627 -1.22 -20.59 32.04
N ASP A 628 -1.88 -20.94 30.93
CA ASP A 628 -1.62 -22.23 30.24
C ASP A 628 -0.31 -22.30 29.44
N TYR A 629 0.36 -21.16 29.20
CA TYR A 629 1.65 -21.16 28.50
C TYR A 629 2.81 -21.60 29.41
N ASP A 630 2.80 -21.22 30.70
CA ASP A 630 3.87 -21.59 31.65
C ASP A 630 3.78 -23.07 32.11
N ALA A 631 2.63 -23.72 31.91
CA ALA A 631 2.39 -25.08 32.37
C ALA A 631 3.12 -26.16 31.54
N THR A 632 3.56 -25.86 30.31
CA THR A 632 4.12 -26.87 29.39
C THR A 632 5.65 -26.97 29.39
N GLU A 633 6.40 -25.99 29.90
CA GLU A 633 7.86 -26.12 30.10
C GLU A 633 8.24 -26.76 31.45
N GLY A 634 7.32 -26.83 32.41
CA GLY A 634 7.63 -27.21 33.80
C GLY A 634 7.79 -28.71 34.11
N ASN A 635 7.31 -29.63 33.24
CA ASN A 635 7.08 -31.03 33.64
C ASN A 635 8.03 -32.07 32.99
N GLY A 636 9.30 -31.69 32.77
CA GLY A 636 10.30 -32.54 32.12
C GLY A 636 11.11 -33.48 33.03
N HIS A 637 11.14 -33.25 34.35
CA HIS A 637 12.05 -33.96 35.27
C HIS A 637 11.46 -34.17 36.68
N ALA A 638 10.72 -35.29 36.91
CA ALA A 638 10.75 -36.09 38.16
C ALA A 638 9.68 -37.22 38.20
N ALA A 639 9.92 -38.38 37.58
CA ALA A 639 9.13 -39.61 37.87
C ALA A 639 9.78 -40.93 37.40
N HIS A 640 11.02 -41.23 37.81
CA HIS A 640 11.54 -42.61 37.72
C HIS A 640 12.32 -43.00 38.98
N ARG A 641 11.58 -43.26 40.06
CA ARG A 641 12.08 -43.92 41.28
C ARG A 641 10.96 -44.54 42.12
N ARG A 642 10.44 -45.66 41.66
CA ARG A 642 10.16 -46.87 42.46
C ARG A 642 10.00 -48.06 41.53
#